data_AF-A0A8J4U9B4-F1
#
_entry.id   AF-A0A8J4U9B4-F1
#
_cell.length_a   1.000
_cell.length_b   1.000
_cell.length_c   1.000
_cell.angle_alpha   90.00
_cell.angle_beta   90.00
_cell.angle_gamma   90.00
#
_symmetry.space_group_name_H-M   'P 1'
#
loop_
_entity.id
_entity.type
_entity.pdbx_description
1 polymer ?
#
loop_
_entity_poly.entity_id
_entity_poly.type
_entity_poly.pdbx_seq_one_letter_code
_entity_poly.pdbx_strand_id
1 'polypeptide(L)'
;MPRIENDIKLDFKDVLLRPKRSTLKSRSEVDLMRSFTFRNSKASYRGIPIIAANMDTVGTFEMAVALHSFSLFTAIHKHYSIDDWKEFAAKHPECLESVAVSTGTGETDFERLTEILVAVPQIHYVCVDVANGYSEHFVHFVKDVREKFPSHTIMAGNVVTGEMVEELILAGADIIKVGIGPGSVCTTRKKTGVGYPQLSAVIECADAAHGLGGHIISDGGCTCPGDVSKAFGAGADFVMLGGMLAGHSESGGETIEKNGKKYKLFYGMSSDTAMKKHAGGVAEYRASEGKTVEVPYKGPVEVTVKDVLGGVRSTCTYVGAAKLKELSRRTTFIRVTQQLNNVFGTKSLKVFGPEAPLDAVAGEDLVLPCFIKPNTNAMNMTVEWFRLDLSVNSEVHLYRDHEDRNEKQAPFYRGRTSLFKEELQNGNASLKLAAVRVSDEGEYKCLIEDKSLIDDIIIRVNVEAQGSNPVIRMESYDNSGGVNLVCESRGWNPEPEVLWLNKEGAPLPAEDTRIHRETEGFSVKRRITVYDYSDSNRFFCRLLQKHHIMKTEFIIDSKVFEAWKWDVGISVSACIITVIVIVTAAICYKQDILKQKHNIELQKQYTGFIKKLLTVDVTLDPDTAHPDLSVSADGKQMTLGETQPDLTDTPERFTLDPCVVGKQSFSSGRFYYEVMVRENSDWILGVMRETINRKEKIKWSPHDGLWSMGLWAKKYRANADPDVPLTLKENLEMVGVFVDYEEGLVAFYDVESRSHIYSFTAGEDLVLPCFIKPNTSALDMTVEWVRLDEMGSLVHLYEDHEDKNINQAQFYRGRTSLFKEKLQEGNTSLKLSAVQVSDEGKYKCLIEGKSWYDDITIQVIVEVLGSQPVITMENYDASRGVNLLCESRGWNPAPVVLWLNNKGDPLPAEVTQIHRETEGFSVKRRITVYNYSDSNKFYCRLQQKHHMIETEIIITSKVFGVWKWIVGISLSACFIAVGAIVTAVICYKKASDLQKEKQNTDSELQKEKQQAALALQKEREYAELQRQRVEDEFIKKKKFA
;
A
#
# COMPACT_ATOMS: atom_id res chain seq x y z
N MET A 1 -18.45 -8.85 17.70
CA MET A 1 -18.56 -7.39 17.47
C MET A 1 -17.82 -6.66 18.58
N PRO A 2 -17.02 -5.61 18.29
CA PRO A 2 -16.42 -4.78 19.32
C PRO A 2 -17.51 -4.00 20.08
N ARG A 3 -17.36 -3.87 21.39
CA ARG A 3 -18.25 -3.06 22.24
C ARG A 3 -17.66 -1.67 22.40
N ILE A 4 -18.45 -0.64 22.11
CA ILE A 4 -18.07 0.76 22.35
C ILE A 4 -18.74 1.20 23.66
N GLU A 5 -17.94 1.65 24.63
CA GLU A 5 -18.44 2.27 25.85
C GLU A 5 -18.66 3.76 25.62
N ASN A 6 -19.90 4.24 25.80
CA ASN A 6 -20.25 5.65 25.62
C ASN A 6 -20.12 6.47 26.92
N ASP A 7 -19.81 5.82 28.04
CA ASP A 7 -19.68 6.48 29.34
C ASP A 7 -18.43 7.36 29.40
N ILE A 8 -18.57 8.55 29.98
CA ILE A 8 -17.48 9.50 30.09
C ILE A 8 -16.47 8.99 31.13
N LYS A 9 -15.24 8.73 30.66
CA LYS A 9 -14.09 8.42 31.51
C LYS A 9 -13.27 9.68 31.77
N LEU A 10 -12.72 9.81 32.98
CA LEU A 10 -12.12 11.04 33.51
C LEU A 10 -10.66 10.81 33.92
N ASP A 11 -9.81 11.81 33.68
CA ASP A 11 -8.47 11.95 34.25
C ASP A 11 -8.49 12.93 35.44
N PHE A 12 -7.39 13.02 36.20
CA PHE A 12 -7.28 13.95 37.33
C PHE A 12 -7.49 15.41 36.94
N LYS A 13 -7.24 15.78 35.68
CA LYS A 13 -7.42 17.14 35.18
C LYS A 13 -8.90 17.54 35.02
N ASP A 14 -9.81 16.58 34.99
CA ASP A 14 -11.21 16.83 34.61
C ASP A 14 -12.10 17.15 35.83
N VAL A 15 -11.54 17.12 37.05
CA VAL A 15 -12.28 17.33 38.29
C VAL A 15 -11.56 18.23 39.30
N LEU A 16 -12.35 18.82 40.21
CA LEU A 16 -11.92 19.43 41.45
C LEU A 16 -12.63 18.78 42.65
N LEU A 17 -12.07 18.88 43.85
CA LEU A 17 -12.75 18.42 45.07
C LEU A 17 -13.62 19.55 45.64
N ARG A 18 -14.91 19.26 45.90
CA ARG A 18 -15.83 20.21 46.55
C ARG A 18 -15.42 20.42 48.01
N PRO A 19 -15.15 21.66 48.45
CA PRO A 19 -14.92 21.93 49.87
C PRO A 19 -16.18 21.66 50.69
N LYS A 20 -16.00 21.26 51.95
CA LYS A 20 -17.09 20.95 52.89
C LYS A 20 -16.83 21.64 54.22
N ARG A 21 -17.87 21.76 55.05
CA ARG A 21 -17.73 22.29 56.41
C ARG A 21 -16.68 21.47 57.17
N SER A 22 -15.69 22.15 57.74
CA SER A 22 -14.57 21.55 58.47
C SER A 22 -14.49 22.10 59.90
N THR A 23 -14.10 21.24 60.84
CA THR A 23 -13.82 21.63 62.24
C THR A 23 -12.33 21.77 62.54
N LEU A 24 -11.47 21.44 61.56
CA LEU A 24 -10.01 21.55 61.68
C LEU A 24 -9.62 23.02 61.65
N LYS A 25 -8.71 23.44 62.54
CA LYS A 25 -8.23 24.82 62.60
C LYS A 25 -6.94 25.02 61.80
N SER A 26 -6.17 23.95 61.62
CA SER A 26 -4.88 24.01 60.95
C SER A 26 -4.59 22.74 60.15
N ARG A 27 -3.80 22.89 59.09
CA ARG A 27 -3.25 21.78 58.30
C ARG A 27 -2.37 20.85 59.15
N SER A 28 -1.74 21.36 60.20
CA SER A 28 -0.90 20.57 61.12
C SER A 28 -1.68 19.56 61.96
N GLU A 29 -3.00 19.70 62.08
CA GLU A 29 -3.87 18.77 62.83
C GLU A 29 -4.20 17.51 62.02
N VAL A 30 -3.90 17.49 60.71
CA VAL A 30 -4.24 16.38 59.82
C VAL A 30 -3.23 15.24 59.97
N ASP A 31 -3.75 14.06 60.28
CA ASP A 31 -2.98 12.80 60.31
C ASP A 31 -2.98 12.15 58.91
N LEU A 32 -1.81 12.08 58.29
CA LEU A 32 -1.63 11.44 56.98
C LEU A 32 -1.33 9.93 57.08
N MET A 33 -1.10 9.40 58.28
CA MET A 33 -0.80 7.99 58.46
C MET A 33 -2.04 7.14 58.18
N ARG A 34 -1.85 6.04 57.45
CA ARG A 34 -2.84 4.98 57.28
C ARG A 34 -2.41 3.75 58.04
N SER A 35 -3.39 2.94 58.40
CA SER A 35 -3.16 1.60 58.91
C SER A 35 -4.05 0.64 58.14
N PHE A 36 -3.42 -0.41 57.61
CA PHE A 36 -4.05 -1.42 56.77
C PHE A 36 -3.76 -2.81 57.33
N THR A 37 -4.69 -3.73 57.12
CA THR A 37 -4.48 -5.16 57.29
C THR A 37 -4.73 -5.80 55.93
N PHE A 38 -3.71 -6.43 55.37
CA PHE A 38 -3.76 -6.94 54.02
C PHE A 38 -4.49 -8.28 53.95
N ARG A 39 -5.23 -8.48 52.86
CA ARG A 39 -6.20 -9.58 52.72
C ARG A 39 -5.54 -10.94 52.78
N ASN A 40 -4.46 -11.15 52.02
CA ASN A 40 -3.89 -12.47 51.77
C ASN A 40 -2.69 -12.73 52.67
N SER A 41 -1.78 -11.76 52.79
CA SER A 41 -0.62 -11.88 53.68
C SER A 41 -0.97 -11.82 55.17
N LYS A 42 -2.13 -11.23 55.50
CA LYS A 42 -2.57 -10.89 56.88
C LYS A 42 -1.64 -9.92 57.61
N ALA A 43 -0.63 -9.39 56.94
CA ALA A 43 0.30 -8.43 57.52
C ALA A 43 -0.37 -7.07 57.71
N SER A 44 0.21 -6.27 58.61
CA SER A 44 -0.25 -4.91 58.88
C SER A 44 0.75 -3.88 58.36
N TYR A 45 0.24 -2.80 57.78
CA TYR A 45 1.02 -1.63 57.39
C TYR A 45 0.64 -0.43 58.25
N ARG A 46 1.63 0.41 58.60
CA ARG A 46 1.40 1.74 59.14
C ARG A 46 2.41 2.73 58.56
N GLY A 47 1.92 3.73 57.83
CA GLY A 47 2.77 4.72 57.15
C GLY A 47 1.96 5.74 56.37
N ILE A 48 2.64 6.69 55.73
CA ILE A 48 2.02 7.58 54.74
C ILE A 48 2.05 6.84 53.39
N PRO A 49 0.88 6.57 52.79
CA PRO A 49 0.76 5.65 51.66
C PRO A 49 1.11 6.31 50.31
N ILE A 50 2.28 6.93 50.22
CA ILE A 50 2.85 7.44 48.98
C ILE A 50 4.10 6.61 48.68
N ILE A 51 4.18 6.09 47.45
CA ILE A 51 5.19 5.14 47.02
C ILE A 51 6.07 5.76 45.94
N ALA A 52 7.40 5.69 46.08
CA ALA A 52 8.29 5.93 44.95
C ALA A 52 8.24 4.76 43.96
N ALA A 53 8.04 5.08 42.68
CA ALA A 53 7.92 4.07 41.61
C ALA A 53 9.21 3.27 41.41
N ASN A 54 9.08 1.98 41.10
CA ASN A 54 10.15 1.01 40.87
C ASN A 54 10.93 1.20 39.55
N MET A 55 11.07 2.45 39.11
CA MET A 55 11.90 2.84 37.98
C MET A 55 13.34 3.00 38.42
N ASP A 56 14.31 2.66 37.58
CA ASP A 56 15.75 2.77 37.92
C ASP A 56 16.24 4.22 38.11
N THR A 57 15.41 5.18 37.74
CA THR A 57 15.62 6.61 37.93
C THR A 57 14.87 7.18 39.14
N VAL A 58 14.07 6.38 39.86
CA VAL A 58 13.22 6.85 40.96
C VAL A 58 13.33 5.97 42.20
N GLY A 59 13.05 4.67 42.09
CA GLY A 59 13.05 3.71 43.20
C GLY A 59 14.45 3.24 43.57
N THR A 60 15.33 4.17 43.92
CA THR A 60 16.72 3.92 44.33
C THR A 60 16.82 3.75 45.85
N PHE A 61 17.95 3.22 46.33
CA PHE A 61 18.20 3.12 47.77
C PHE A 61 18.29 4.49 48.44
N GLU A 62 18.91 5.46 47.77
CA GLU A 62 19.02 6.85 48.25
C GLU A 62 17.63 7.49 48.41
N MET A 63 16.72 7.23 47.46
CA MET A 63 15.34 7.67 47.56
C MET A 63 14.61 7.01 48.73
N ALA A 64 14.85 5.71 48.98
CA ALA A 64 14.28 5.02 50.13
C ALA A 64 14.71 5.61 51.47
N VAL A 65 16.01 5.91 51.64
CA VAL A 65 16.51 6.55 52.86
C VAL A 65 15.84 7.92 53.07
N ALA A 66 15.76 8.74 52.01
CA ALA A 66 15.14 10.05 52.10
C ALA A 66 13.65 9.98 52.43
N LEU A 67 12.90 9.06 51.81
CA LEU A 67 11.46 8.90 52.02
C LEU A 67 11.10 8.25 53.36
N HIS A 68 11.94 7.35 53.87
CA HIS A 68 11.73 6.69 55.16
C HIS A 68 11.61 7.71 56.31
N SER A 69 12.38 8.80 56.27
CA SER A 69 12.30 9.88 57.26
C SER A 69 10.93 10.57 57.35
N PHE A 70 10.09 10.43 56.33
CA PHE A 70 8.71 10.92 56.28
C PHE A 70 7.66 9.81 56.46
N SER A 71 8.08 8.58 56.77
CA SER A 71 7.23 7.38 56.79
C SER A 71 6.56 7.08 55.44
N LEU A 72 7.22 7.46 54.34
CA LEU A 72 6.80 7.10 52.97
C LEU A 72 7.42 5.76 52.56
N PHE A 73 6.97 5.22 51.44
CA PHE A 73 7.37 3.88 50.97
C PHE A 73 8.14 3.95 49.65
N THR A 74 9.00 2.97 49.39
CA THR A 74 9.73 2.86 48.11
C THR A 74 9.63 1.45 47.53
N ALA A 75 9.10 1.34 46.30
CA ALA A 75 9.28 0.12 45.52
C ALA A 75 10.65 0.21 44.84
N ILE A 76 11.61 -0.61 45.24
CA ILE A 76 12.99 -0.54 44.73
C ILE A 76 13.04 -1.16 43.34
N HIS A 77 13.75 -0.51 42.40
CA HIS A 77 13.90 -1.04 41.05
C HIS A 77 14.64 -2.40 41.03
N LYS A 78 14.34 -3.26 40.05
CA LYS A 78 14.83 -4.65 40.04
C LYS A 78 16.31 -4.84 39.69
N HIS A 79 17.02 -3.77 39.36
CA HIS A 79 18.39 -3.82 38.81
C HIS A 79 19.55 -3.85 39.83
N TYR A 80 19.33 -3.70 41.14
CA TYR A 80 20.38 -3.82 42.16
C TYR A 80 20.78 -5.28 42.46
N SER A 81 22.07 -5.56 42.56
CA SER A 81 22.59 -6.88 42.90
C SER A 81 22.22 -7.29 44.33
N ILE A 82 22.35 -8.58 44.63
CA ILE A 82 22.07 -9.13 45.97
C ILE A 82 23.03 -8.51 47.00
N ASP A 83 24.28 -8.26 46.60
CA ASP A 83 25.26 -7.65 47.50
C ASP A 83 24.95 -6.17 47.76
N ASP A 84 24.42 -5.44 46.77
CA ASP A 84 23.90 -4.08 47.01
C ASP A 84 22.74 -4.10 48.02
N TRP A 85 21.84 -5.09 47.92
CA TRP A 85 20.75 -5.26 48.88
C TRP A 85 21.25 -5.59 50.30
N LYS A 86 22.26 -6.47 50.42
CA LYS A 86 22.89 -6.77 51.71
C LYS A 86 23.57 -5.54 52.31
N GLU A 87 24.27 -4.77 51.48
CA GLU A 87 24.93 -3.53 51.90
C GLU A 87 23.92 -2.49 52.36
N PHE A 88 22.83 -2.30 51.60
CA PHE A 88 21.73 -1.43 51.96
C PHE A 88 21.09 -1.86 53.29
N ALA A 89 20.77 -3.14 53.44
CA ALA A 89 20.18 -3.68 54.66
C ALA A 89 21.09 -3.55 55.89
N ALA A 90 22.41 -3.68 55.70
CA ALA A 90 23.38 -3.50 56.76
C ALA A 90 23.54 -2.03 57.19
N LYS A 91 23.49 -1.09 56.23
CA LYS A 91 23.64 0.35 56.51
C LYS A 91 22.36 1.02 57.00
N HIS A 92 21.20 0.58 56.50
CA HIS A 92 19.90 1.21 56.69
C HIS A 92 18.82 0.19 57.11
N PRO A 93 19.02 -0.56 58.20
CA PRO A 93 18.05 -1.57 58.65
C PRO A 93 16.66 -0.99 58.95
N GLU A 94 16.59 0.28 59.36
CA GLU A 94 15.34 1.00 59.63
C GLU A 94 14.47 1.16 58.38
N CYS A 95 15.07 1.25 57.19
CA CYS A 95 14.32 1.47 55.95
C CYS A 95 13.57 0.21 55.47
N LEU A 96 13.97 -0.98 55.94
CA LEU A 96 13.53 -2.27 55.42
C LEU A 96 12.02 -2.54 55.60
N GLU A 97 11.38 -1.91 56.60
CA GLU A 97 9.92 -2.02 56.80
C GLU A 97 9.09 -1.24 55.76
N SER A 98 9.75 -0.34 55.02
CA SER A 98 9.13 0.62 54.09
C SER A 98 9.60 0.46 52.64
N VAL A 99 10.17 -0.71 52.29
CA VAL A 99 10.62 -1.03 50.94
C VAL A 99 9.99 -2.32 50.41
N ALA A 100 9.85 -2.39 49.08
CA ALA A 100 9.48 -3.61 48.37
C ALA A 100 10.56 -4.02 47.36
N VAL A 101 10.80 -5.33 47.24
CA VAL A 101 11.62 -5.89 46.14
C VAL A 101 10.75 -6.01 44.90
N SER A 102 11.17 -5.42 43.78
CA SER A 102 10.43 -5.52 42.51
C SER A 102 10.92 -6.68 41.65
N THR A 103 9.99 -7.31 40.92
CA THR A 103 10.28 -8.41 40.00
C THR A 103 9.38 -8.36 38.75
N GLY A 104 9.84 -8.94 37.64
CA GLY A 104 9.01 -9.27 36.48
C GLY A 104 8.45 -10.69 36.58
N THR A 105 8.12 -11.33 35.45
CA THR A 105 7.60 -12.72 35.41
C THR A 105 8.59 -13.75 34.87
N GLY A 106 9.81 -13.34 34.50
CA GLY A 106 10.82 -14.27 33.99
C GLY A 106 11.36 -15.18 35.10
N GLU A 107 11.79 -16.39 34.74
CA GLU A 107 12.38 -17.34 35.69
C GLU A 107 13.58 -16.74 36.44
N THR A 108 14.48 -16.06 35.73
CA THR A 108 15.64 -15.37 36.33
C THR A 108 15.25 -14.24 37.28
N ASP A 109 14.17 -13.53 36.98
CA ASP A 109 13.61 -12.48 37.84
C ASP A 109 13.02 -13.09 39.13
N PHE A 110 12.43 -14.28 39.05
CA PHE A 110 11.88 -15.02 40.19
C PHE A 110 12.96 -15.64 41.09
N GLU A 111 14.01 -16.22 40.49
CA GLU A 111 15.18 -16.72 41.22
C GLU A 111 15.84 -15.59 42.01
N ARG A 112 16.10 -14.45 41.35
CA ARG A 112 16.70 -13.28 41.98
C ARG A 112 15.84 -12.69 43.09
N LEU A 113 14.52 -12.62 42.91
CA LEU A 113 13.59 -12.24 43.98
C LEU A 113 13.78 -13.15 45.20
N THR A 114 13.82 -14.46 44.95
CA THR A 114 13.99 -15.47 46.00
C THR A 114 15.30 -15.30 46.75
N GLU A 115 16.40 -15.11 46.04
CA GLU A 115 17.72 -14.91 46.63
C GLU A 115 17.78 -13.64 47.49
N ILE A 116 17.18 -12.53 47.03
CA ILE A 116 17.13 -11.27 47.79
C ILE A 116 16.34 -11.45 49.09
N LEU A 117 15.14 -12.04 49.03
CA LEU A 117 14.29 -12.22 50.22
C LEU A 117 14.87 -13.23 51.21
N VAL A 118 15.60 -14.24 50.73
CA VAL A 118 16.36 -15.17 51.59
C VAL A 118 17.55 -14.46 52.25
N ALA A 119 18.26 -13.61 51.51
CA ALA A 119 19.41 -12.87 52.04
C ALA A 119 19.01 -11.75 53.02
N VAL A 120 17.84 -11.13 52.83
CA VAL A 120 17.35 -10.01 53.62
C VAL A 120 15.90 -10.29 54.10
N PRO A 121 15.72 -11.18 55.10
CA PRO A 121 14.41 -11.65 55.54
C PRO A 121 13.54 -10.58 56.23
N GLN A 122 14.10 -9.40 56.54
CA GLN A 122 13.36 -8.27 57.11
C GLN A 122 12.45 -7.58 56.08
N ILE A 123 12.66 -7.83 54.78
CA ILE A 123 11.79 -7.27 53.74
C ILE A 123 10.51 -8.10 53.68
N HIS A 124 9.36 -7.41 53.73
CA HIS A 124 8.05 -8.07 53.81
C HIS A 124 7.12 -7.72 52.64
N TYR A 125 7.61 -6.98 51.65
CA TYR A 125 6.83 -6.55 50.50
C TYR A 125 7.48 -6.94 49.17
N VAL A 126 6.66 -7.41 48.24
CA VAL A 126 7.05 -7.77 46.87
C VAL A 126 6.23 -6.94 45.90
N CYS A 127 6.88 -6.40 44.86
CA CYS A 127 6.23 -5.66 43.78
C CYS A 127 6.40 -6.43 42.46
N VAL A 128 5.37 -7.17 42.06
CA VAL A 128 5.34 -7.85 40.77
C VAL A 128 4.80 -6.88 39.72
N ASP A 129 5.66 -6.47 38.79
CA ASP A 129 5.38 -5.36 37.87
C ASP A 129 5.59 -5.76 36.41
N VAL A 130 4.51 -5.68 35.63
CA VAL A 130 4.49 -5.88 34.18
C VAL A 130 3.63 -4.81 33.50
N ALA A 131 3.91 -4.57 32.21
CA ALA A 131 3.13 -3.61 31.43
C ALA A 131 1.66 -4.04 31.23
N ASN A 132 1.42 -5.35 31.10
CA ASN A 132 0.08 -5.92 30.88
C ASN A 132 -0.25 -6.97 31.96
N GLY A 133 -0.93 -6.54 33.02
CA GLY A 133 -1.39 -7.41 34.10
C GLY A 133 -2.61 -8.28 33.77
N TYR A 134 -3.17 -8.16 32.56
CA TYR A 134 -4.31 -8.97 32.09
C TYR A 134 -3.91 -10.35 31.54
N SER A 135 -2.62 -10.64 31.51
CA SER A 135 -2.14 -11.93 31.01
C SER A 135 -2.41 -13.04 32.01
N GLU A 136 -2.97 -14.17 31.56
CA GLU A 136 -3.13 -15.37 32.38
C GLU A 136 -1.79 -15.84 32.98
N HIS A 137 -0.69 -15.71 32.22
CA HIS A 137 0.65 -16.01 32.71
C HIS A 137 1.04 -15.15 33.93
N PHE A 138 0.61 -13.88 33.96
CA PHE A 138 0.85 -13.01 35.11
C PHE A 138 0.04 -13.44 36.34
N VAL A 139 -1.21 -13.87 36.14
CA VAL A 139 -2.04 -14.44 37.22
C VAL A 139 -1.40 -15.67 37.83
N HIS A 140 -0.89 -16.59 37.00
CA HIS A 140 -0.15 -17.76 37.47
C HIS A 140 1.10 -17.37 38.26
N PHE A 141 1.89 -16.44 37.74
CA PHE A 141 3.09 -15.97 38.44
C PHE A 141 2.76 -15.38 39.83
N VAL A 142 1.68 -14.62 39.96
CA VAL A 142 1.22 -14.10 41.27
C VAL A 142 0.86 -15.23 42.24
N LYS A 143 0.23 -16.32 41.75
CA LYS A 143 -0.05 -17.52 42.57
C LYS A 143 1.24 -18.18 43.04
N ASP A 144 2.22 -18.34 42.16
CA ASP A 144 3.51 -18.96 42.48
C ASP A 144 4.28 -18.13 43.52
N VAL A 145 4.30 -16.79 43.37
CA VAL A 145 4.90 -15.88 44.35
C VAL A 145 4.19 -15.97 45.69
N ARG A 146 2.85 -16.05 45.71
CA ARG A 146 2.06 -16.23 46.95
C ARG A 146 2.37 -17.57 47.62
N GLU A 147 2.44 -18.66 46.86
CA GLU A 147 2.76 -19.99 47.39
C GLU A 147 4.16 -20.02 48.00
N LYS A 148 5.13 -19.40 47.33
CA LYS A 148 6.52 -19.33 47.80
C LYS A 148 6.69 -18.41 49.02
N PHE A 149 5.97 -17.28 49.06
CA PHE A 149 6.10 -16.25 50.09
C PHE A 149 4.75 -15.93 50.76
N PRO A 150 4.18 -16.87 51.54
CA PRO A 150 2.81 -16.77 52.04
C PRO A 150 2.58 -15.60 53.01
N SER A 151 3.62 -15.17 53.73
CA SER A 151 3.55 -14.05 54.69
C SER A 151 3.89 -12.68 54.08
N HIS A 152 4.43 -12.63 52.86
CA HIS A 152 4.81 -11.37 52.24
C HIS A 152 3.59 -10.67 51.67
N THR A 153 3.57 -9.35 51.76
CA THR A 153 2.54 -8.52 51.13
C THR A 153 2.89 -8.32 49.66
N ILE A 154 1.98 -8.70 48.76
CA ILE A 154 2.24 -8.70 47.31
C ILE A 154 1.50 -7.54 46.66
N MET A 155 2.26 -6.63 46.05
CA MET A 155 1.76 -5.64 45.09
C MET A 155 1.85 -6.26 43.69
N ALA A 156 0.77 -6.19 42.90
CA ALA A 156 0.75 -6.75 41.54
C ALA A 156 0.03 -5.83 40.54
N GLY A 157 0.63 -5.61 39.38
CA GLY A 157 -0.02 -4.90 38.28
C GLY A 157 0.86 -4.76 37.02
N ASN A 158 0.43 -4.03 35.99
CA ASN A 158 -0.68 -3.05 36.03
C ASN A 158 -1.97 -3.48 35.32
N VAL A 159 -3.10 -3.02 35.88
CA VAL A 159 -4.46 -3.20 35.35
C VAL A 159 -5.24 -1.87 35.45
N VAL A 160 -6.42 -1.78 34.83
CA VAL A 160 -7.26 -0.56 34.82
C VAL A 160 -8.75 -0.80 35.01
N THR A 161 -9.18 -2.06 35.20
CA THR A 161 -10.58 -2.44 35.33
C THR A 161 -10.82 -3.40 36.49
N GLY A 162 -12.05 -3.42 37.00
CA GLY A 162 -12.43 -4.10 38.24
C GLY A 162 -12.31 -5.63 38.19
N GLU A 163 -12.60 -6.27 37.06
CA GLU A 163 -12.56 -7.73 36.94
C GLU A 163 -11.16 -8.30 37.15
N MET A 164 -10.14 -7.62 36.59
CA MET A 164 -8.77 -8.07 36.71
C MET A 164 -8.20 -7.77 38.11
N VAL A 165 -8.70 -6.73 38.76
CA VAL A 165 -8.42 -6.45 40.18
C VAL A 165 -8.93 -7.59 41.05
N GLU A 166 -10.16 -8.04 40.83
CA GLU A 166 -10.74 -9.16 41.57
C GLU A 166 -9.93 -10.44 41.35
N GLU A 167 -9.62 -10.77 40.10
CA GLU A 167 -8.85 -11.96 39.76
C GLU A 167 -7.47 -11.97 40.44
N LEU A 168 -6.72 -10.87 40.38
CA LEU A 168 -5.39 -10.78 40.99
C LEU A 168 -5.44 -10.88 42.52
N ILE A 169 -6.45 -10.29 43.16
CA ILE A 169 -6.65 -10.41 44.62
C ILE A 169 -6.98 -11.86 44.99
N LEU A 170 -7.82 -12.54 44.21
CA LEU A 170 -8.17 -13.94 44.42
C LEU A 170 -6.99 -14.88 44.14
N ALA A 171 -6.14 -14.53 43.18
CA ALA A 171 -4.90 -15.25 42.86
C ALA A 171 -3.83 -15.14 43.96
N GLY A 172 -3.90 -14.10 44.80
CA GLY A 172 -3.05 -13.98 45.98
C GLY A 172 -2.41 -12.62 46.19
N ALA A 173 -2.59 -11.64 45.30
CA ALA A 173 -2.09 -10.29 45.51
C ALA A 173 -2.85 -9.58 46.65
N ASP A 174 -2.16 -8.73 47.43
CA ASP A 174 -2.78 -7.94 48.50
C ASP A 174 -3.18 -6.54 48.02
N ILE A 175 -2.37 -5.98 47.11
CA ILE A 175 -2.46 -4.61 46.65
C ILE A 175 -2.35 -4.59 45.13
N ILE A 176 -3.35 -4.07 44.42
CA ILE A 176 -3.34 -4.03 42.95
C ILE A 176 -2.84 -2.69 42.44
N LYS A 177 -1.88 -2.71 41.53
CA LYS A 177 -1.30 -1.52 40.92
C LYS A 177 -2.11 -1.12 39.68
N VAL A 178 -2.72 0.07 39.74
CA VAL A 178 -3.74 0.54 38.78
C VAL A 178 -3.17 1.64 37.91
N GLY A 179 -3.09 1.41 36.60
CA GLY A 179 -2.71 2.41 35.60
C GLY A 179 -2.00 1.85 34.38
N ILE A 180 -2.63 1.96 33.20
CA ILE A 180 -2.04 1.64 31.90
C ILE A 180 -2.06 2.90 31.02
N GLY A 181 -0.86 3.38 30.67
CA GLY A 181 -0.70 4.59 29.87
C GLY A 181 -0.70 5.98 30.55
N PRO A 182 -0.90 6.18 31.88
CA PRO A 182 -0.97 7.52 32.46
C PRO A 182 0.41 8.13 32.79
N GLY A 183 1.49 7.35 32.72
CA GLY A 183 2.83 7.78 33.14
C GLY A 183 3.39 8.93 32.29
N SER A 184 4.09 9.88 32.90
CA SER A 184 4.64 11.08 32.22
C SER A 184 5.66 10.76 31.11
N VAL A 185 6.32 9.61 31.20
CA VAL A 185 7.28 9.09 30.21
C VAL A 185 6.78 7.81 29.53
N CYS A 186 5.50 7.50 29.65
CA CYS A 186 4.85 6.38 28.98
C CYS A 186 4.38 6.82 27.58
N THR A 187 4.49 5.93 26.60
CA THR A 187 3.99 6.12 25.23
C THR A 187 3.06 4.99 24.79
N THR A 188 2.67 4.05 25.67
CA THR A 188 1.72 2.96 25.39
C THR A 188 0.46 3.45 24.68
N ARG A 189 -0.24 4.48 25.20
CA ARG A 189 -1.45 5.04 24.55
C ARG A 189 -1.19 5.48 23.09
N LYS A 190 -0.02 6.08 22.82
CA LYS A 190 0.40 6.53 21.49
C LYS A 190 0.77 5.38 20.56
N LYS A 191 1.34 4.30 21.12
CA LYS A 191 1.88 3.17 20.36
C LYS A 191 0.86 2.09 20.07
N THR A 192 -0.04 1.82 21.01
CA THR A 192 -0.97 0.69 20.95
C THR A 192 -2.44 1.11 20.94
N GLY A 193 -2.75 2.37 21.29
CA GLY A 193 -4.11 2.83 21.52
C GLY A 193 -4.72 2.34 22.85
N VAL A 194 -4.00 1.50 23.61
CA VAL A 194 -4.48 0.91 24.87
C VAL A 194 -4.23 1.86 26.04
N GLY A 195 -5.26 2.05 26.86
CA GLY A 195 -5.17 2.76 28.13
C GLY A 195 -6.55 3.14 28.67
N TYR A 196 -6.56 3.66 29.89
CA TYR A 196 -7.79 4.09 30.58
C TYR A 196 -7.53 5.40 31.34
N PRO A 197 -8.43 6.39 31.32
CA PRO A 197 -8.28 7.61 32.12
C PRO A 197 -8.16 7.31 33.61
N GLN A 198 -7.12 7.86 34.24
CA GLN A 198 -6.60 7.33 35.51
C GLN A 198 -7.58 7.51 36.67
N LEU A 199 -8.33 8.62 36.71
CA LEU A 199 -9.27 8.86 37.79
C LEU A 199 -10.42 7.84 37.73
N SER A 200 -10.99 7.58 36.56
CA SER A 200 -12.03 6.58 36.40
C SER A 200 -11.54 5.17 36.70
N ALA A 201 -10.34 4.80 36.25
CA ALA A 201 -9.73 3.50 36.58
C ALA A 201 -9.57 3.33 38.09
N VAL A 202 -9.10 4.37 38.80
CA VAL A 202 -8.95 4.33 40.27
C VAL A 202 -10.29 4.13 40.97
N ILE A 203 -11.36 4.81 40.54
CA ILE A 203 -12.70 4.67 41.14
C ILE A 203 -13.20 3.24 40.97
N GLU A 204 -13.15 2.72 39.74
CA GLU A 204 -13.63 1.37 39.41
C GLU A 204 -12.84 0.28 40.17
N CYS A 205 -11.51 0.36 40.12
CA CYS A 205 -10.63 -0.62 40.76
C CYS A 205 -10.67 -0.55 42.29
N ALA A 206 -10.87 0.65 42.88
CA ALA A 206 -10.98 0.78 44.34
C ALA A 206 -12.22 0.06 44.85
N ASP A 207 -13.37 0.26 44.19
CA ASP A 207 -14.63 -0.38 44.57
C ASP A 207 -14.49 -1.92 44.51
N ALA A 208 -13.91 -2.45 43.43
CA ALA A 208 -13.64 -3.88 43.26
C ALA A 208 -12.71 -4.45 44.35
N ALA A 209 -11.57 -3.79 44.58
CA ALA A 209 -10.59 -4.25 45.57
C ALA A 209 -11.15 -4.21 47.00
N HIS A 210 -11.81 -3.11 47.37
CA HIS A 210 -12.36 -2.93 48.71
C HIS A 210 -13.51 -3.89 48.99
N GLY A 211 -14.29 -4.26 47.97
CA GLY A 211 -15.31 -5.31 48.05
C GLY A 211 -14.75 -6.67 48.49
N LEU A 212 -13.51 -6.98 48.10
CA LEU A 212 -12.80 -8.20 48.50
C LEU A 212 -11.89 -8.03 49.73
N GLY A 213 -11.80 -6.82 50.31
CA GLY A 213 -10.87 -6.47 51.38
C GLY A 213 -9.41 -6.32 50.92
N GLY A 214 -9.17 -6.26 49.61
CA GLY A 214 -7.88 -5.88 49.03
C GLY A 214 -7.68 -4.37 49.02
N HIS A 215 -6.53 -3.93 48.49
CA HIS A 215 -6.16 -2.52 48.42
C HIS A 215 -5.67 -2.18 47.01
N ILE A 216 -5.61 -0.90 46.66
CA ILE A 216 -5.05 -0.46 45.36
C ILE A 216 -3.98 0.63 45.49
N ILE A 217 -3.10 0.67 44.48
CA ILE A 217 -2.15 1.74 44.23
C ILE A 217 -2.58 2.45 42.95
N SER A 218 -2.85 3.77 43.02
CA SER A 218 -2.93 4.60 41.82
C SER A 218 -1.51 4.86 41.30
N ASP A 219 -1.14 4.27 40.17
CA ASP A 219 0.20 4.35 39.60
C ASP A 219 0.26 5.20 38.33
N GLY A 220 0.99 6.30 38.40
CA GLY A 220 1.18 7.25 37.29
C GLY A 220 0.08 8.32 37.19
N GLY A 221 0.25 9.23 36.23
CA GLY A 221 -0.70 10.33 35.96
C GLY A 221 -0.66 11.53 36.91
N CYS A 222 -0.11 11.38 38.12
CA CYS A 222 0.01 12.50 39.06
C CYS A 222 1.13 13.48 38.66
N THR A 223 0.79 14.75 38.51
CA THR A 223 1.75 15.81 38.13
C THR A 223 1.90 16.90 39.20
N CYS A 224 0.96 16.97 40.14
CA CYS A 224 0.96 17.92 41.24
C CYS A 224 0.35 17.32 42.51
N PRO A 225 0.54 17.94 43.70
CA PRO A 225 -0.06 17.48 44.96
C PRO A 225 -1.60 17.37 44.93
N GLY A 226 -2.26 18.17 44.09
CA GLY A 226 -3.70 18.10 43.88
C GLY A 226 -4.13 16.78 43.25
N ASP A 227 -3.35 16.23 42.33
CA ASP A 227 -3.65 14.95 41.68
C ASP A 227 -3.49 13.79 42.67
N VAL A 228 -2.46 13.83 43.52
CA VAL A 228 -2.30 12.89 44.65
C VAL A 228 -3.51 12.91 45.56
N SER A 229 -4.02 14.11 45.88
CA SER A 229 -5.22 14.27 46.69
C SER A 229 -6.48 13.73 46.00
N LYS A 230 -6.60 13.88 44.68
CA LYS A 230 -7.72 13.33 43.89
C LYS A 230 -7.64 11.81 43.82
N ALA A 231 -6.46 11.22 43.64
CA ALA A 231 -6.28 9.77 43.67
C ALA A 231 -6.73 9.17 45.02
N PHE A 232 -6.31 9.76 46.15
CA PHE A 232 -6.83 9.35 47.46
C PHE A 232 -8.33 9.61 47.62
N GLY A 233 -8.82 10.75 47.12
CA GLY A 233 -10.24 11.09 47.14
C GLY A 233 -11.12 10.13 46.32
N ALA A 234 -10.54 9.53 45.26
CA ALA A 234 -11.17 8.56 44.39
C ALA A 234 -11.19 7.13 44.95
N GLY A 235 -10.52 6.89 46.08
CA GLY A 235 -10.51 5.59 46.74
C GLY A 235 -9.17 4.87 46.73
N ALA A 236 -8.12 5.42 46.11
CA ALA A 236 -6.80 4.79 46.17
C ALA A 236 -6.31 4.67 47.63
N ASP A 237 -5.79 3.50 47.99
CA ASP A 237 -5.16 3.30 49.30
C ASP A 237 -3.76 3.88 49.33
N PHE A 238 -3.05 3.73 48.21
CA PHE A 238 -1.71 4.23 47.95
C PHE A 238 -1.63 5.00 46.64
N VAL A 239 -0.67 5.91 46.53
CA VAL A 239 -0.35 6.64 45.28
C VAL A 239 1.12 6.44 44.95
N MET A 240 1.42 5.94 43.75
CA MET A 240 2.78 5.73 43.27
C MET A 240 3.22 6.87 42.33
N LEU A 241 4.42 7.40 42.58
CA LEU A 241 4.96 8.58 41.91
C LEU A 241 6.28 8.28 41.20
N GLY A 242 6.30 8.53 39.89
CA GLY A 242 7.52 8.55 39.06
C GLY A 242 8.00 9.98 38.80
N GLY A 243 7.39 10.66 37.82
CA GLY A 243 7.86 11.97 37.33
C GLY A 243 7.91 13.10 38.37
N MET A 244 7.08 13.07 39.41
CA MET A 244 7.16 14.04 40.51
C MET A 244 8.45 13.89 41.31
N LEU A 245 8.92 12.65 41.51
CA LEU A 245 10.12 12.32 42.29
C LEU A 245 11.40 12.22 41.43
N ALA A 246 11.30 12.18 40.10
CA ALA A 246 12.44 12.29 39.21
C ALA A 246 13.07 13.70 39.23
N GLY A 247 14.37 13.78 38.95
CA GLY A 247 15.10 15.07 38.86
C GLY A 247 15.78 15.53 40.15
N HIS A 248 15.73 14.74 41.22
CA HIS A 248 16.32 15.09 42.52
C HIS A 248 17.71 14.49 42.72
N SER A 249 18.40 14.94 43.77
CA SER A 249 19.71 14.41 44.19
C SER A 249 19.67 12.89 44.36
N GLU A 250 18.63 12.39 45.01
CA GLU A 250 18.42 10.99 45.39
C GLU A 250 17.89 10.12 44.24
N SER A 251 17.37 10.74 43.18
CA SER A 251 16.93 10.04 41.97
C SER A 251 18.11 9.35 41.28
N GLY A 252 17.86 8.29 40.53
CA GLY A 252 18.82 7.81 39.53
C GLY A 252 18.94 8.76 38.34
N GLY A 253 19.50 8.26 37.23
CA GLY A 253 19.64 9.03 35.98
C GLY A 253 20.82 9.99 35.98
N GLU A 254 21.49 10.08 34.83
CA GLU A 254 22.68 10.91 34.66
C GLU A 254 22.35 12.40 34.83
N THR A 255 23.22 13.13 35.52
CA THR A 255 23.12 14.58 35.66
C THR A 255 23.82 15.25 34.48
N ILE A 256 23.05 16.02 33.71
CA ILE A 256 23.51 16.67 32.48
C ILE A 256 23.52 18.19 32.71
N GLU A 257 24.59 18.86 32.33
CA GLU A 257 24.67 20.32 32.36
C GLU A 257 24.58 20.89 30.93
N LYS A 258 23.59 21.75 30.70
CA LYS A 258 23.37 22.43 29.41
C LYS A 258 23.10 23.90 29.65
N ASN A 259 23.88 24.77 29.02
CA ASN A 259 23.73 26.23 29.10
C ASN A 259 23.70 26.75 30.55
N GLY A 260 24.55 26.19 31.42
CA GLY A 260 24.62 26.55 32.85
C GLY A 260 23.43 26.10 33.70
N LYS A 261 22.52 25.27 33.17
CA LYS A 261 21.41 24.65 33.90
C LYS A 261 21.65 23.14 34.02
N LYS A 262 21.38 22.61 35.21
CA LYS A 262 21.45 21.17 35.50
C LYS A 262 20.13 20.48 35.23
N TYR A 263 20.20 19.30 34.63
CA TYR A 263 19.09 18.41 34.34
C TYR A 263 19.45 17.01 34.82
N LYS A 264 18.45 16.15 35.05
CA LYS A 264 18.66 14.70 35.20
C LYS A 264 17.85 13.95 34.17
N LEU A 265 18.45 12.90 33.63
CA LEU A 265 17.80 12.01 32.68
C LEU A 265 16.68 11.21 33.38
N PHE A 266 15.49 11.18 32.77
CA PHE A 266 14.35 10.40 33.24
C PHE A 266 13.70 9.68 32.06
N TYR A 267 13.44 8.38 32.18
CA TYR A 267 12.95 7.57 31.07
C TYR A 267 12.03 6.45 31.53
N GLY A 268 11.09 6.06 30.65
CA GLY A 268 10.22 4.90 30.89
C GLY A 268 10.99 3.58 30.83
N MET A 269 10.59 2.59 31.63
CA MET A 269 11.29 1.29 31.70
C MET A 269 11.16 0.45 30.41
N SER A 270 10.20 0.78 29.53
CA SER A 270 10.06 0.19 28.19
C SER A 270 10.52 1.15 27.08
N SER A 271 11.41 2.10 27.40
CA SER A 271 12.06 2.98 26.41
C SER A 271 13.30 2.32 25.79
N ASP A 272 13.73 2.81 24.62
CA ASP A 272 15.00 2.44 24.00
C ASP A 272 16.19 2.61 24.96
N THR A 273 16.17 3.67 25.77
CA THR A 273 17.22 3.94 26.76
C THR A 273 17.29 2.81 27.80
N ALA A 274 16.15 2.42 28.38
CA ALA A 274 16.09 1.34 29.36
C ALA A 274 16.42 -0.02 28.74
N MET A 275 15.87 -0.34 27.56
CA MET A 275 16.10 -1.61 26.88
C MET A 275 17.56 -1.78 26.43
N LYS A 276 18.21 -0.71 25.94
CA LYS A 276 19.66 -0.73 25.65
C LYS A 276 20.48 -0.96 26.92
N LYS A 277 20.10 -0.33 28.03
CA LYS A 277 20.82 -0.44 29.31
C LYS A 277 20.70 -1.82 29.95
N HIS A 278 19.53 -2.44 29.87
CA HIS A 278 19.22 -3.64 30.67
C HIS A 278 18.99 -4.92 29.85
N ALA A 279 18.71 -4.83 28.55
CA ALA A 279 18.31 -5.97 27.70
C ALA A 279 19.14 -6.12 26.41
N GLY A 280 20.23 -5.34 26.24
CA GLY A 280 21.13 -5.44 25.09
C GLY A 280 20.62 -4.78 23.80
N GLY A 281 19.48 -4.09 23.84
CA GLY A 281 18.87 -3.41 22.69
C GLY A 281 17.36 -3.57 22.64
N VAL A 282 16.74 -3.05 21.57
CA VAL A 282 15.31 -3.23 21.30
C VAL A 282 15.16 -4.47 20.43
N ALA A 283 14.46 -5.51 20.92
CA ALA A 283 14.18 -6.70 20.12
C ALA A 283 13.32 -6.33 18.89
N GLU A 284 13.55 -6.97 17.74
CA GLU A 284 12.88 -6.62 16.47
C GLU A 284 11.35 -6.64 16.55
N TYR A 285 10.79 -7.49 17.42
CA TYR A 285 9.35 -7.63 17.62
C TYR A 285 8.75 -6.67 18.66
N ARG A 286 9.56 -5.83 19.33
CA ARG A 286 9.09 -4.89 20.37
C ARG A 286 9.15 -3.45 19.88
N ALA A 287 8.09 -2.71 20.14
CA ALA A 287 8.10 -1.26 20.01
C ALA A 287 8.43 -0.59 21.37
N SER A 288 9.06 0.58 21.31
CA SER A 288 9.31 1.40 22.49
C SER A 288 8.03 2.05 23.01
N GLU A 289 7.63 1.65 24.21
CA GLU A 289 6.45 2.16 24.95
C GLU A 289 6.84 3.15 26.07
N GLY A 290 8.09 3.59 26.07
CA GLY A 290 8.59 4.67 26.91
C GLY A 290 9.30 5.76 26.11
N LYS A 291 9.38 6.96 26.67
CA LYS A 291 10.23 8.05 26.16
C LYS A 291 11.29 8.44 27.17
N THR A 292 12.29 9.18 26.70
CA THR A 292 13.37 9.75 27.52
C THR A 292 13.23 11.26 27.53
N VAL A 293 13.34 11.87 28.71
CA VAL A 293 13.24 13.31 28.91
C VAL A 293 14.32 13.81 29.85
N GLU A 294 14.66 15.09 29.73
CA GLU A 294 15.58 15.79 30.62
C GLU A 294 14.75 16.61 31.61
N VAL A 295 14.74 16.19 32.88
CA VAL A 295 14.01 16.89 33.94
C VAL A 295 14.95 17.92 34.57
N PRO A 296 14.55 19.20 34.67
CA PRO A 296 15.36 20.19 35.38
C PRO A 296 15.73 19.70 36.78
N TYR A 297 16.98 19.90 37.19
CA TYR A 297 17.45 19.47 38.50
C TYR A 297 16.68 20.20 39.61
N LYS A 298 16.09 19.43 40.52
CA LYS A 298 15.18 19.92 41.58
C LYS A 298 15.85 20.04 42.95
N GLY A 299 17.10 19.62 43.09
CA GLY A 299 17.77 19.55 44.41
C GLY A 299 17.31 18.33 45.24
N PRO A 300 17.41 18.39 46.58
CA PRO A 300 16.99 17.32 47.47
C PRO A 300 15.48 17.04 47.41
N VAL A 301 15.09 15.76 47.41
CA VAL A 301 13.69 15.32 47.28
C VAL A 301 12.79 15.74 48.46
N GLU A 302 13.38 15.96 49.63
CA GLU A 302 12.68 16.42 50.84
C GLU A 302 11.76 17.63 50.58
N VAL A 303 12.19 18.59 49.74
CA VAL A 303 11.42 19.79 49.44
C VAL A 303 10.12 19.42 48.71
N THR A 304 10.22 18.54 47.71
CA THR A 304 9.06 18.04 46.96
C THR A 304 8.15 17.19 47.82
N VAL A 305 8.69 16.35 48.71
CA VAL A 305 7.88 15.55 49.64
C VAL A 305 7.08 16.46 50.57
N LYS A 306 7.71 17.49 51.15
CA LYS A 306 7.01 18.46 52.01
C LYS A 306 5.90 19.20 51.27
N ASP A 307 6.12 19.57 50.01
CA ASP A 307 5.10 20.19 49.16
C ASP A 307 3.90 19.26 48.92
N VAL A 308 4.17 18.01 48.52
CA VAL A 308 3.13 16.99 48.32
C VAL A 308 2.31 16.76 49.60
N LEU A 309 2.97 16.51 50.73
CA LEU A 309 2.28 16.29 52.00
C LEU A 309 1.55 17.55 52.48
N GLY A 310 2.11 18.73 52.26
CA GLY A 310 1.47 20.01 52.55
C GLY A 310 0.18 20.21 51.74
N GLY A 311 0.21 19.89 50.46
CA GLY A 311 -0.95 19.90 49.56
C GLY A 311 -2.03 18.93 50.02
N VAL A 312 -1.68 17.69 50.33
CA VAL A 312 -2.65 16.67 50.81
C VAL A 312 -3.28 17.09 52.15
N ARG A 313 -2.49 17.62 53.11
CA ARG A 313 -3.04 18.16 54.37
C ARG A 313 -3.98 19.33 54.11
N SER A 314 -3.63 20.22 53.20
CA SER A 314 -4.49 21.34 52.78
C SER A 314 -5.83 20.82 52.25
N THR A 315 -5.81 19.86 51.32
CA THR A 315 -7.03 19.25 50.79
C THR A 315 -7.89 18.64 51.90
N CYS A 316 -7.28 17.90 52.82
CA CYS A 316 -7.97 17.29 53.97
C CYS A 316 -8.70 18.36 54.81
N THR A 317 -8.07 19.51 55.08
CA THR A 317 -8.74 20.61 55.80
C THR A 317 -9.94 21.18 55.03
N TYR A 318 -9.85 21.32 53.70
CA TYR A 318 -10.95 21.83 52.86
C TYR A 318 -12.15 20.90 52.80
N VAL A 319 -11.94 19.58 52.84
CA VAL A 319 -13.05 18.61 52.83
C VAL A 319 -13.50 18.18 54.23
N GLY A 320 -12.81 18.66 55.27
CA GLY A 320 -13.09 18.32 56.66
C GLY A 320 -12.65 16.93 57.10
N ALA A 321 -11.58 16.38 56.50
CA ALA A 321 -10.99 15.10 56.85
C ALA A 321 -9.86 15.29 57.88
N ALA A 322 -10.05 14.83 59.12
CA ALA A 322 -8.99 14.93 60.15
C ALA A 322 -7.88 13.89 59.95
N LYS A 323 -8.20 12.79 59.27
CA LYS A 323 -7.28 11.72 58.91
C LYS A 323 -7.38 11.41 57.44
N LEU A 324 -6.29 11.00 56.80
CA LEU A 324 -6.31 10.62 55.37
C LEU A 324 -7.32 9.51 55.07
N LYS A 325 -7.57 8.60 56.03
CA LYS A 325 -8.62 7.56 55.94
C LYS A 325 -10.03 8.13 55.65
N GLU A 326 -10.29 9.36 56.02
CA GLU A 326 -11.59 10.01 55.84
C GLU A 326 -11.71 10.73 54.48
N LEU A 327 -10.60 10.93 53.76
CA LEU A 327 -10.55 11.77 52.56
C LEU A 327 -11.50 11.25 51.46
N SER A 328 -11.44 9.96 51.11
CA SER A 328 -12.32 9.37 50.09
C SER A 328 -13.80 9.50 50.47
N ARG A 329 -14.16 9.11 51.69
CA ARG A 329 -15.54 9.20 52.23
C ARG A 329 -16.10 10.63 52.22
N ARG A 330 -15.24 11.63 52.35
CA ARG A 330 -15.62 13.06 52.34
C ARG A 330 -15.44 13.71 50.98
N THR A 331 -14.88 13.02 50.00
CA THR A 331 -14.68 13.58 48.67
C THR A 331 -16.00 13.68 47.92
N THR A 332 -16.14 14.76 47.16
CA THR A 332 -17.19 14.91 46.15
C THR A 332 -16.53 15.64 44.99
N PHE A 333 -16.44 15.00 43.84
CA PHE A 333 -15.84 15.59 42.66
C PHE A 333 -16.81 16.56 41.97
N ILE A 334 -16.27 17.67 41.48
CA ILE A 334 -16.94 18.60 40.58
C ILE A 334 -16.21 18.49 39.25
N ARG A 335 -16.92 18.10 38.20
CA ARG A 335 -16.34 18.08 36.85
C ARG A 335 -16.08 19.51 36.38
N VAL A 336 -14.94 19.75 35.76
CA VAL A 336 -14.52 21.06 35.30
C VAL A 336 -14.00 21.01 33.87
N THR A 337 -14.06 22.16 33.19
CA THR A 337 -13.34 22.42 31.94
C THR A 337 -11.99 23.09 32.18
N GLN A 338 -11.81 23.75 33.34
CA GLN A 338 -10.58 24.43 33.75
C GLN A 338 -10.30 24.22 35.24
N GLN A 339 -9.05 23.86 35.59
CA GLN A 339 -8.64 23.64 36.97
C GLN A 339 -7.98 24.85 37.63
N LEU A 340 -7.19 25.60 36.86
CA LEU A 340 -6.34 26.68 37.36
C LEU A 340 -6.70 27.98 36.66
N ASN A 341 -6.82 29.04 37.45
CA ASN A 341 -6.80 30.40 36.95
C ASN A 341 -5.34 30.83 36.74
N ASN A 342 -4.95 30.97 35.47
CA ASN A 342 -3.55 31.22 35.08
C ASN A 342 -3.24 32.71 34.87
N VAL A 343 -3.98 33.61 35.53
CA VAL A 343 -3.79 35.07 35.40
C VAL A 343 -2.46 35.56 36.00
N PHE A 344 -2.05 35.03 37.16
CA PHE A 344 -0.79 35.38 37.85
C PHE A 344 0.16 34.21 38.10
N GLY A 345 -0.23 32.98 37.74
CA GLY A 345 0.80 31.99 37.42
C GLY A 345 1.72 32.63 36.39
N THR A 346 3.02 32.31 36.37
CA THR A 346 3.82 32.66 35.20
C THR A 346 2.98 32.25 34.01
N LYS A 347 2.46 33.24 33.26
CA LYS A 347 1.92 32.98 31.94
C LYS A 347 3.16 32.54 31.18
N SER A 348 3.54 31.27 31.32
CA SER A 348 4.20 30.60 30.23
C SER A 348 3.06 30.47 29.24
N LEU A 349 2.85 31.53 28.47
CA LEU A 349 2.32 31.40 27.13
C LEU A 349 3.17 30.30 26.53
N LYS A 350 2.60 29.10 26.39
CA LYS A 350 3.29 27.97 25.79
C LYS A 350 2.65 27.71 24.46
N VAL A 351 3.41 27.88 23.39
CA VAL A 351 3.00 27.53 22.05
C VAL A 351 3.32 26.05 21.84
N PHE A 352 2.36 25.30 21.33
CA PHE A 352 2.55 23.91 20.98
C PHE A 352 2.06 23.64 19.57
N GLY A 353 2.74 22.73 18.92
CA GLY A 353 2.45 22.24 17.58
C GLY A 353 2.62 20.73 17.53
N PRO A 354 2.59 20.12 16.34
CA PRO A 354 2.80 18.70 16.16
C PRO A 354 4.23 18.29 16.58
N GLU A 355 4.36 17.17 17.32
CA GLU A 355 5.68 16.62 17.71
C GLU A 355 6.39 15.87 16.54
N ALA A 356 5.65 15.55 15.48
CA ALA A 356 6.17 14.89 14.28
C ALA A 356 6.10 15.84 13.08
N PRO A 357 6.97 15.67 12.06
CA PRO A 357 6.83 16.37 10.79
C PRO A 357 5.45 16.16 10.18
N LEU A 358 4.92 17.17 9.51
CA LEU A 358 3.68 17.09 8.75
C LEU A 358 4.01 16.69 7.32
N ASP A 359 3.39 15.62 6.82
CA ASP A 359 3.43 15.25 5.42
C ASP A 359 2.23 15.88 4.71
N ALA A 360 2.47 16.59 3.59
CA ALA A 360 1.45 17.27 2.81
C ALA A 360 1.57 16.91 1.34
N VAL A 361 0.46 16.80 0.61
CA VAL A 361 0.49 16.57 -0.84
C VAL A 361 0.48 17.91 -1.58
N ALA A 362 1.36 18.07 -2.57
CA ALA A 362 1.39 19.27 -3.39
C ALA A 362 0.04 19.50 -4.10
N GLY A 363 -0.48 20.73 -4.02
CA GLY A 363 -1.80 21.13 -4.52
C GLY A 363 -2.91 21.13 -3.48
N GLU A 364 -2.76 20.44 -2.36
CA GLU A 364 -3.74 20.43 -1.27
C GLU A 364 -3.56 21.63 -0.31
N ASP A 365 -4.55 21.84 0.55
CA ASP A 365 -4.46 22.81 1.64
C ASP A 365 -3.87 22.12 2.88
N LEU A 366 -2.80 22.70 3.46
CA LEU A 366 -2.18 22.23 4.69
C LEU A 366 -2.52 23.16 5.85
N VAL A 367 -2.88 22.58 7.00
CA VAL A 367 -3.00 23.32 8.25
C VAL A 367 -1.75 23.08 9.08
N LEU A 368 -1.01 24.14 9.38
CA LEU A 368 0.12 24.16 10.29
C LEU A 368 -0.39 24.40 11.73
N PRO A 369 -0.41 23.38 12.60
CA PRO A 369 -1.06 23.48 13.90
C PRO A 369 -0.23 24.31 14.87
N CYS A 370 -0.81 25.37 15.42
CA CYS A 370 -0.18 26.21 16.45
C CYS A 370 -1.22 26.59 17.49
N PHE A 371 -0.98 26.20 18.73
CA PHE A 371 -1.96 26.36 19.81
C PHE A 371 -1.29 26.95 21.05
N ILE A 372 -2.06 27.74 21.80
CA ILE A 372 -1.59 28.42 23.00
C ILE A 372 -2.10 27.68 24.22
N LYS A 373 -1.20 27.37 25.16
CA LYS A 373 -1.53 26.78 26.46
C LYS A 373 -1.22 27.76 27.60
N PRO A 374 -2.14 27.94 28.56
CA PRO A 374 -3.55 27.52 28.51
C PRO A 374 -4.30 28.17 27.33
N ASN A 375 -5.38 27.54 26.83
CA ASN A 375 -6.22 28.10 25.78
C ASN A 375 -6.67 29.50 26.20
N THR A 376 -6.01 30.50 25.63
CA THR A 376 -6.19 31.91 25.96
C THR A 376 -6.57 32.61 24.67
N ASN A 377 -7.48 33.57 24.76
CA ASN A 377 -7.92 34.34 23.62
C ASN A 377 -6.73 35.02 22.92
N ALA A 378 -6.42 34.55 21.71
CA ALA A 378 -5.33 35.02 20.87
C ALA A 378 -5.73 36.23 20.00
N MET A 379 -6.99 36.67 20.01
CA MET A 379 -7.49 37.75 19.16
C MET A 379 -6.71 39.06 19.36
N ASN A 380 -6.21 39.30 20.59
CA ASN A 380 -5.47 40.50 20.96
C ASN A 380 -3.94 40.27 20.99
N MET A 381 -3.48 39.09 20.58
CA MET A 381 -2.07 38.73 20.53
C MET A 381 -1.52 38.96 19.13
N THR A 382 -0.19 39.12 19.02
CA THR A 382 0.46 39.06 17.71
C THR A 382 0.76 37.60 17.38
N VAL A 383 0.38 37.16 16.17
CA VAL A 383 0.71 35.84 15.63
C VAL A 383 1.60 36.04 14.40
N GLU A 384 2.82 35.54 14.47
CA GLU A 384 3.81 35.64 13.40
C GLU A 384 4.23 34.24 12.95
N TRP A 385 4.14 34.00 11.63
CA TRP A 385 4.64 32.79 11.00
C TRP A 385 5.84 33.09 10.11
N PHE A 386 6.91 32.31 10.26
CA PHE A 386 8.16 32.46 9.48
C PHE A 386 8.63 31.13 8.88
N ARG A 387 9.38 31.21 7.78
CA ARG A 387 10.26 30.13 7.30
C ARG A 387 11.67 30.31 7.84
N LEU A 388 12.23 29.27 8.45
CA LEU A 388 13.55 29.31 9.10
C LEU A 388 14.70 28.82 8.21
N ASP A 389 14.41 28.03 7.20
CA ASP A 389 15.36 27.37 6.31
C ASP A 389 15.79 28.23 5.11
N LEU A 390 15.17 29.40 4.93
CA LEU A 390 15.55 30.39 3.94
C LEU A 390 16.52 31.40 4.55
N SER A 391 17.56 31.79 3.82
CA SER A 391 18.61 32.74 4.26
C SER A 391 18.09 34.15 4.62
N VAL A 392 16.82 34.41 4.32
CA VAL A 392 16.05 35.56 4.79
C VAL A 392 14.85 34.98 5.54
N ASN A 393 14.70 35.27 6.85
CA ASN A 393 13.49 34.94 7.63
C ASN A 393 12.27 35.49 6.87
N SER A 394 11.64 34.64 6.07
CA SER A 394 10.61 35.05 5.14
C SER A 394 9.28 34.98 5.88
N GLU A 395 8.71 36.14 6.15
CA GLU A 395 7.41 36.27 6.80
C GLU A 395 6.34 35.55 5.95
N VAL A 396 5.73 34.53 6.55
CA VAL A 396 4.71 33.67 5.95
C VAL A 396 3.32 34.25 6.18
N HIS A 397 3.05 34.75 7.39
CA HIS A 397 1.79 35.39 7.75
C HIS A 397 1.96 36.21 9.03
N LEU A 398 1.34 37.40 9.09
CA LEU A 398 1.32 38.25 10.28
C LEU A 398 -0.13 38.64 10.60
N TYR A 399 -0.53 38.41 11.85
CA TYR A 399 -1.77 38.92 12.42
C TYR A 399 -1.46 39.78 13.63
N ARG A 400 -1.96 41.02 13.63
CA ARG A 400 -1.77 42.01 14.70
C ARG A 400 -2.92 43.02 14.65
N ASP A 401 -3.29 43.59 15.80
CA ASP A 401 -4.34 44.63 15.91
C ASP A 401 -5.70 44.21 15.31
N HIS A 402 -6.08 42.92 15.47
CA HIS A 402 -7.33 42.33 14.95
C HIS A 402 -7.43 42.16 13.43
N GLU A 403 -6.32 42.30 12.71
CA GLU A 403 -6.28 42.21 11.26
C GLU A 403 -5.03 41.46 10.77
N ASP A 404 -5.12 40.89 9.56
CA ASP A 404 -3.96 40.27 8.91
C ASP A 404 -3.14 41.38 8.25
N ARG A 405 -1.90 41.59 8.68
CA ARG A 405 -0.98 42.64 8.20
C ARG A 405 0.13 42.06 7.35
N ASN A 406 -0.23 41.64 6.15
CA ASN A 406 0.65 40.89 5.25
C ASN A 406 1.44 41.79 4.27
N GLU A 407 1.73 43.06 4.60
CA GLU A 407 2.43 43.96 3.68
C GLU A 407 3.87 43.52 3.39
N LYS A 408 4.52 42.89 4.38
CA LYS A 408 5.90 42.37 4.29
C LYS A 408 5.95 40.87 3.96
N GLN A 409 4.79 40.23 3.79
CA GLN A 409 4.69 38.82 3.46
C GLN A 409 5.46 38.49 2.19
N ALA A 410 6.22 37.39 2.25
CA ALA A 410 7.02 36.93 1.14
C ALA A 410 6.14 36.67 -0.11
N PRO A 411 6.58 37.07 -1.33
CA PRO A 411 5.74 37.02 -2.52
C PRO A 411 5.09 35.66 -2.81
N PHE A 412 5.74 34.55 -2.45
CA PHE A 412 5.28 33.19 -2.70
C PHE A 412 4.15 32.70 -1.77
N TYR A 413 3.86 33.41 -0.67
CA TYR A 413 2.75 33.13 0.25
C TYR A 413 1.53 34.03 0.07
N ARG A 414 1.63 35.08 -0.76
CA ARG A 414 0.55 36.04 -0.98
C ARG A 414 -0.71 35.38 -1.52
N GLY A 415 -1.83 35.59 -0.83
CA GLY A 415 -3.13 35.01 -1.17
C GLY A 415 -3.27 33.51 -0.89
N ARG A 416 -2.27 32.88 -0.26
CA ARG A 416 -2.27 31.44 0.05
C ARG A 416 -2.33 31.14 1.54
N THR A 417 -2.16 32.13 2.42
CA THR A 417 -2.14 31.88 3.86
C THR A 417 -3.29 32.57 4.57
N SER A 418 -3.89 31.91 5.56
CA SER A 418 -4.97 32.46 6.37
C SER A 418 -5.00 31.81 7.76
N LEU A 419 -5.37 32.59 8.77
CA LEU A 419 -5.67 32.06 10.11
C LEU A 419 -7.16 31.72 10.25
N PHE A 420 -7.47 30.79 11.14
CA PHE A 420 -8.84 30.50 11.57
C PHE A 420 -9.29 31.56 12.58
N LYS A 421 -9.70 32.74 12.10
CA LYS A 421 -10.00 33.90 12.96
C LYS A 421 -11.02 33.61 14.06
N GLU A 422 -12.03 32.79 13.77
CA GLU A 422 -13.06 32.38 14.74
C GLU A 422 -12.51 31.48 15.86
N GLU A 423 -11.37 30.83 15.65
CA GLU A 423 -10.73 29.91 16.59
C GLU A 423 -9.59 30.56 17.39
N LEU A 424 -9.15 31.76 17.02
CA LEU A 424 -8.17 32.54 17.79
C LEU A 424 -8.68 32.82 19.21
N GLN A 425 -9.98 33.04 19.39
CA GLN A 425 -10.58 33.20 20.72
C GLN A 425 -10.42 31.97 21.63
N ASN A 426 -10.23 30.79 21.04
CA ASN A 426 -9.99 29.52 21.72
C ASN A 426 -8.49 29.20 21.88
N GLY A 427 -7.60 30.11 21.47
CA GLY A 427 -6.14 29.93 21.53
C GLY A 427 -5.56 29.10 20.38
N ASN A 428 -6.31 28.93 19.28
CA ASN A 428 -5.84 28.26 18.08
C ASN A 428 -5.31 29.30 17.07
N ALA A 429 -4.00 29.37 16.95
CA ALA A 429 -3.27 30.24 16.03
C ALA A 429 -2.74 29.48 14.80
N SER A 430 -3.38 28.36 14.46
CA SER A 430 -2.98 27.51 13.33
C SER A 430 -3.11 28.26 12.01
N LEU A 431 -2.15 28.02 11.11
CA LEU A 431 -2.11 28.64 9.79
C LEU A 431 -2.59 27.67 8.74
N LYS A 432 -3.59 28.06 7.96
CA LYS A 432 -3.93 27.38 6.71
C LYS A 432 -3.02 27.91 5.60
N LEU A 433 -2.25 27.04 4.97
CA LEU A 433 -1.48 27.27 3.75
C LEU A 433 -2.17 26.54 2.59
N ALA A 434 -2.72 27.31 1.67
CA ALA A 434 -3.50 26.81 0.53
C ALA A 434 -2.62 26.47 -0.68
N ALA A 435 -3.03 25.43 -1.39
CA ALA A 435 -2.37 24.92 -2.60
C ALA A 435 -0.85 24.74 -2.41
N VAL A 436 -0.45 23.88 -1.47
CA VAL A 436 0.95 23.61 -1.07
C VAL A 436 1.82 23.27 -2.28
N ARG A 437 3.06 23.77 -2.31
CA ARG A 437 4.06 23.54 -3.36
C ARG A 437 5.24 22.76 -2.81
N VAL A 438 6.04 22.12 -3.66
CA VAL A 438 7.26 21.41 -3.20
C VAL A 438 8.25 22.38 -2.54
N SER A 439 8.30 23.63 -3.02
CA SER A 439 9.09 24.70 -2.39
C SER A 439 8.63 25.06 -0.97
N ASP A 440 7.40 24.69 -0.60
CA ASP A 440 6.88 24.90 0.75
C ASP A 440 7.40 23.86 1.75
N GLU A 441 8.12 22.82 1.32
CA GLU A 441 8.88 21.94 2.22
C GLU A 441 9.89 22.75 3.03
N GLY A 442 9.95 22.53 4.34
CA GLY A 442 10.85 23.28 5.22
C GLY A 442 10.40 23.37 6.67
N GLU A 443 11.08 24.24 7.41
CA GLU A 443 10.79 24.50 8.83
C GLU A 443 10.03 25.82 8.98
N TYR A 444 8.84 25.72 9.54
CA TYR A 444 7.94 26.83 9.83
C TYR A 444 7.97 27.13 11.31
N LYS A 445 8.12 28.40 11.67
CA LYS A 445 8.07 28.88 13.04
C LYS A 445 6.77 29.64 13.28
N CYS A 446 5.99 29.21 14.25
CA CYS A 446 4.89 29.99 14.80
C CYS A 446 5.40 30.71 16.05
N LEU A 447 5.33 32.03 16.06
CA LEU A 447 5.71 32.90 17.16
C LEU A 447 4.46 33.62 17.66
N ILE A 448 4.20 33.53 18.96
CA ILE A 448 3.07 34.21 19.60
C ILE A 448 3.62 35.22 20.60
N GLU A 449 3.12 36.46 20.52
CA GLU A 449 3.50 37.55 21.42
C GLU A 449 2.26 38.17 22.09
N ASP A 450 2.24 38.15 23.42
CA ASP A 450 1.25 38.83 24.29
C ASP A 450 1.98 39.81 25.21
N LYS A 451 2.03 41.09 24.81
CA LYS A 451 2.69 42.20 25.53
C LYS A 451 4.20 42.04 25.75
N SER A 452 4.61 41.27 26.76
CA SER A 452 6.01 41.02 27.11
C SER A 452 6.33 39.52 27.19
N LEU A 453 5.37 38.67 26.81
CA LEU A 453 5.48 37.22 26.79
C LEU A 453 5.58 36.76 25.35
N ILE A 454 6.65 36.02 25.06
CA ILE A 454 6.97 35.51 23.74
C ILE A 454 7.26 34.02 23.90
N ASP A 455 6.64 33.20 23.06
CA ASP A 455 6.98 31.78 22.93
C ASP A 455 6.74 31.33 21.49
N ASP A 456 7.41 30.24 21.10
CA ASP A 456 7.41 29.76 19.73
C ASP A 456 7.37 28.24 19.61
N ILE A 457 7.03 27.77 18.42
CA ILE A 457 7.20 26.36 18.03
C ILE A 457 7.71 26.29 16.59
N ILE A 458 8.55 25.28 16.33
CA ILE A 458 9.03 24.95 14.99
C ILE A 458 8.31 23.70 14.52
N ILE A 459 7.75 23.77 13.33
CA ILE A 459 7.00 22.72 12.66
C ILE A 459 7.75 22.38 11.37
N ARG A 460 8.10 21.11 11.21
CA ARG A 460 8.70 20.62 9.98
C ARG A 460 7.62 20.13 9.04
N VAL A 461 7.64 20.58 7.80
CA VAL A 461 6.73 20.16 6.73
C VAL A 461 7.53 19.42 5.68
N ASN A 462 7.09 18.21 5.33
CA ASN A 462 7.54 17.46 4.17
C ASN A 462 6.44 17.54 3.11
N VAL A 463 6.79 17.77 1.84
CA VAL A 463 5.79 17.87 0.78
C VAL A 463 5.97 16.74 -0.21
N GLU A 464 4.99 15.85 -0.30
CA GLU A 464 4.97 14.82 -1.34
C GLU A 464 4.37 15.40 -2.62
N ALA A 465 5.08 15.20 -3.73
CA ALA A 465 4.57 15.52 -5.05
C ALA A 465 4.68 14.28 -5.93
N GLN A 466 3.53 13.89 -6.46
CA GLN A 466 3.47 12.94 -7.55
C GLN A 466 3.86 13.68 -8.83
N GLY A 467 4.91 13.20 -9.50
CA GLY A 467 5.39 13.85 -10.72
C GLY A 467 4.48 13.65 -11.92
N SER A 468 4.90 14.16 -13.07
CA SER A 468 4.19 13.99 -14.34
C SER A 468 4.24 12.54 -14.81
N ASN A 469 3.31 12.16 -15.69
CA ASN A 469 3.41 10.88 -16.40
C ASN A 469 4.78 10.77 -17.12
N PRO A 470 5.39 9.57 -17.19
CA PRO A 470 6.61 9.36 -17.97
C PRO A 470 6.39 9.70 -19.44
N VAL A 471 7.33 10.44 -20.00
CA VAL A 471 7.39 10.77 -21.43
C VAL A 471 8.55 10.02 -22.07
N ILE A 472 8.29 9.39 -23.22
CA ILE A 472 9.33 8.72 -24.00
C ILE A 472 9.79 9.65 -25.13
N ARG A 473 11.10 9.93 -25.15
CA ARG A 473 11.82 10.69 -26.16
C ARG A 473 12.74 9.77 -26.97
N MET A 474 12.64 9.83 -28.28
CA MET A 474 13.55 9.18 -29.20
C MET A 474 14.68 10.14 -29.57
N GLU A 475 15.90 9.88 -29.09
CA GLU A 475 17.01 10.85 -29.17
C GLU A 475 17.89 10.72 -30.43
N SER A 476 18.28 9.50 -30.81
CA SER A 476 19.14 9.26 -31.98
C SER A 476 19.20 7.77 -32.31
N TYR A 477 19.84 7.46 -33.43
CA TYR A 477 20.41 6.13 -33.66
C TYR A 477 21.79 6.04 -33.01
N ASP A 478 22.15 4.84 -32.53
CA ASP A 478 23.53 4.49 -32.21
C ASP A 478 24.27 4.05 -33.48
N ASN A 479 25.60 4.07 -33.44
CA ASN A 479 26.51 3.70 -34.54
C ASN A 479 26.34 2.25 -35.01
N SER A 480 25.67 1.42 -34.20
CA SER A 480 25.37 0.01 -34.42
C SER A 480 23.96 -0.23 -35.00
N GLY A 481 23.18 0.83 -35.24
CA GLY A 481 21.80 0.75 -35.76
C GLY A 481 20.71 0.63 -34.69
N GLY A 482 21.07 0.68 -33.40
CA GLY A 482 20.11 0.71 -32.29
C GLY A 482 19.41 2.06 -32.14
N VAL A 483 18.19 2.07 -31.62
CA VAL A 483 17.41 3.28 -31.33
C VAL A 483 17.59 3.69 -29.87
N ASN A 484 18.02 4.93 -29.63
CA ASN A 484 18.15 5.47 -28.27
C ASN A 484 16.82 6.05 -27.79
N LEU A 485 16.20 5.38 -26.80
CA LEU A 485 15.01 5.84 -26.11
C LEU A 485 15.39 6.43 -24.76
N VAL A 486 14.69 7.49 -24.38
CA VAL A 486 14.87 8.16 -23.10
C VAL A 486 13.51 8.35 -22.45
N CYS A 487 13.37 7.88 -21.23
CA CYS A 487 12.23 8.16 -20.39
C CYS A 487 12.56 9.38 -19.53
N GLU A 488 11.68 10.38 -19.55
CA GLU A 488 11.80 11.61 -18.79
C GLU A 488 10.50 11.85 -18.01
N SER A 489 10.61 12.26 -16.75
CA SER A 489 9.47 12.66 -15.92
C SER A 489 9.89 13.71 -14.89
N ARG A 490 8.98 14.62 -14.51
CA ARG A 490 9.30 15.81 -13.71
C ARG A 490 8.35 16.02 -12.55
N GLY A 491 8.76 16.81 -11.55
CA GLY A 491 7.88 17.26 -10.45
C GLY A 491 7.69 16.24 -9.33
N TRP A 492 8.62 15.29 -9.16
CA TRP A 492 8.50 14.28 -8.11
C TRP A 492 9.11 14.74 -6.79
N ASN A 493 8.49 14.47 -5.65
CA ASN A 493 9.13 14.58 -4.35
C ASN A 493 8.59 13.49 -3.41
N PRO A 494 9.40 12.58 -2.85
CA PRO A 494 10.85 12.40 -3.06
C PRO A 494 11.21 11.82 -4.43
N GLU A 495 12.51 11.58 -4.71
CA GLU A 495 12.99 11.02 -5.98
C GLU A 495 12.34 9.65 -6.30
N PRO A 496 11.82 9.44 -7.52
CA PRO A 496 11.24 8.17 -7.95
C PRO A 496 12.31 7.24 -8.56
N GLU A 497 12.13 5.94 -8.43
CA GLU A 497 12.92 4.95 -9.16
C GLU A 497 12.42 4.81 -10.61
N VAL A 498 13.32 4.86 -11.59
CA VAL A 498 12.99 4.72 -13.02
C VAL A 498 13.50 3.40 -13.57
N LEU A 499 12.57 2.58 -14.07
CA LEU A 499 12.82 1.26 -14.64
C LEU A 499 12.34 1.19 -16.09
N TRP A 500 13.21 0.70 -16.98
CA TRP A 500 12.83 0.29 -18.33
C TRP A 500 12.50 -1.19 -18.35
N LEU A 501 11.37 -1.58 -18.92
CA LEU A 501 10.91 -2.96 -18.95
C LEU A 501 10.57 -3.40 -20.37
N ASN A 502 10.74 -4.70 -20.67
CA ASN A 502 10.27 -5.32 -21.91
C ASN A 502 8.79 -5.79 -21.81
N LYS A 503 8.27 -6.47 -22.85
CA LYS A 503 6.90 -7.06 -22.88
C LYS A 503 6.61 -8.03 -21.74
N GLU A 504 7.63 -8.73 -21.25
CA GLU A 504 7.55 -9.64 -20.09
C GLU A 504 7.62 -8.91 -18.74
N GLY A 505 7.85 -7.59 -18.73
CA GLY A 505 8.01 -6.81 -17.50
C GLY A 505 9.38 -6.96 -16.84
N ALA A 506 10.36 -7.55 -17.52
CA ALA A 506 11.73 -7.70 -17.03
C ALA A 506 12.54 -6.41 -17.27
N PRO A 507 13.41 -6.01 -16.32
CA PRO A 507 14.21 -4.80 -16.44
C PRO A 507 15.23 -4.90 -17.58
N LEU A 508 15.27 -3.87 -18.42
CA LEU A 508 16.23 -3.72 -19.51
C LEU A 508 17.50 -3.04 -19.00
N PRO A 509 18.69 -3.44 -19.49
CA PRO A 509 19.94 -2.77 -19.16
C PRO A 509 19.88 -1.33 -19.69
N ALA A 510 19.91 -0.37 -18.76
CA ALA A 510 19.77 1.05 -19.03
C ALA A 510 20.96 1.82 -18.48
N GLU A 511 21.27 2.96 -19.10
CA GLU A 511 22.23 3.91 -18.52
C GLU A 511 21.76 4.35 -17.11
N ASP A 512 22.69 4.89 -16.34
CA ASP A 512 22.40 5.46 -15.01
C ASP A 512 21.32 6.55 -15.12
N THR A 513 20.38 6.53 -14.18
CA THR A 513 19.34 7.54 -14.09
C THR A 513 19.98 8.89 -13.79
N ARG A 514 19.76 9.87 -14.67
CA ARG A 514 20.15 11.26 -14.43
C ARG A 514 19.03 11.93 -13.66
N ILE A 515 19.33 12.38 -12.44
CA ILE A 515 18.40 13.14 -11.60
C ILE A 515 18.81 14.60 -11.58
N HIS A 516 17.86 15.48 -11.82
CA HIS A 516 18.04 16.92 -11.71
C HIS A 516 17.00 17.47 -10.73
N ARG A 517 17.44 18.29 -9.77
CA ARG A 517 16.52 18.94 -8.83
C ARG A 517 16.01 20.24 -9.47
N GLU A 518 14.73 20.28 -9.80
CA GLU A 518 14.01 21.45 -10.29
C GLU A 518 13.33 22.19 -9.10
N THR A 519 12.72 23.35 -9.37
CA THR A 519 12.07 24.19 -8.35
C THR A 519 10.85 23.53 -7.69
N GLU A 520 10.15 22.66 -8.43
CA GLU A 520 8.92 21.98 -8.01
C GLU A 520 9.13 20.45 -7.85
N GLY A 521 10.36 20.01 -7.58
CA GLY A 521 10.70 18.59 -7.33
C GLY A 521 11.82 18.04 -8.21
N PHE A 522 11.96 16.73 -8.24
CA PHE A 522 12.95 15.99 -9.00
C PHE A 522 12.46 15.71 -10.42
N SER A 523 13.38 15.88 -11.35
CA SER A 523 13.27 15.57 -12.77
C SER A 523 14.22 14.42 -13.05
N VAL A 524 13.67 13.32 -13.53
CA VAL A 524 14.41 12.07 -13.74
C VAL A 524 14.45 11.73 -15.21
N LYS A 525 15.62 11.28 -15.67
CA LYS A 525 15.86 10.92 -17.06
C LYS A 525 16.67 9.64 -17.14
N ARG A 526 16.15 8.60 -17.81
CA ARG A 526 16.85 7.32 -17.99
C ARG A 526 16.84 6.85 -19.44
N ARG A 527 18.00 6.44 -19.97
CA ARG A 527 18.19 6.05 -21.38
C ARG A 527 18.36 4.53 -21.54
N ILE A 528 17.80 4.00 -22.62
CA ILE A 528 18.13 2.67 -23.17
C ILE A 528 18.43 2.78 -24.67
N THR A 529 19.13 1.76 -25.19
CA THR A 529 19.31 1.54 -26.63
C THR A 529 18.65 0.22 -27.00
N VAL A 530 17.76 0.22 -27.98
CA VAL A 530 16.99 -0.97 -28.41
C VAL A 530 17.35 -1.38 -29.84
N TYR A 531 17.34 -2.68 -30.11
CA TYR A 531 17.76 -3.28 -31.38
C TYR A 531 16.69 -4.19 -31.99
N ASP A 532 16.81 -4.51 -33.28
CA ASP A 532 15.90 -5.39 -34.03
C ASP A 532 15.78 -6.82 -33.48
N TYR A 533 16.81 -7.31 -32.78
CA TYR A 533 16.83 -8.64 -32.14
C TYR A 533 16.50 -8.60 -30.65
N SER A 534 16.06 -7.45 -30.13
CA SER A 534 15.42 -7.42 -28.81
C SER A 534 14.14 -8.26 -28.96
N ASP A 535 13.93 -9.29 -28.13
CA ASP A 535 12.75 -10.18 -28.23
C ASP A 535 11.39 -9.47 -28.05
N SER A 536 11.38 -8.13 -27.92
CA SER A 536 10.24 -7.28 -27.69
C SER A 536 10.26 -6.04 -28.59
N ASN A 537 9.16 -5.82 -29.32
CA ASN A 537 8.84 -4.55 -29.98
C ASN A 537 8.17 -3.55 -29.02
N ARG A 538 7.89 -3.96 -27.78
CA ARG A 538 7.20 -3.16 -26.76
C ARG A 538 8.12 -2.84 -25.59
N PHE A 539 8.15 -1.57 -25.21
CA PHE A 539 9.00 -1.05 -24.16
C PHE A 539 8.17 -0.24 -23.19
N PHE A 540 8.44 -0.41 -21.90
CA PHE A 540 7.75 0.33 -20.86
C PHE A 540 8.73 1.14 -20.05
N CYS A 541 8.39 2.39 -19.76
CA CYS A 541 9.02 3.11 -18.69
C CYS A 541 8.10 3.10 -17.48
N ARG A 542 8.60 2.58 -16.36
CA ARG A 542 7.92 2.55 -15.07
C ARG A 542 8.64 3.48 -14.09
N LEU A 543 7.90 4.37 -13.45
CA LEU A 543 8.33 5.12 -12.28
C LEU A 543 7.71 4.51 -11.03
N LEU A 544 8.52 4.29 -10.00
CA LEU A 544 8.10 3.78 -8.71
C LEU A 544 8.42 4.82 -7.63
N GLN A 545 7.42 5.24 -6.85
CA GLN A 545 7.61 6.13 -5.71
C GLN A 545 6.74 5.63 -4.56
N LYS A 546 7.38 4.99 -3.56
CA LYS A 546 6.69 4.35 -2.43
C LYS A 546 5.61 3.36 -2.94
N HIS A 547 4.32 3.69 -2.79
CA HIS A 547 3.17 2.89 -3.25
C HIS A 547 2.61 3.32 -4.61
N HIS A 548 3.11 4.42 -5.20
CA HIS A 548 2.64 4.92 -6.48
C HIS A 548 3.48 4.35 -7.63
N ILE A 549 2.79 3.83 -8.65
CA ILE A 549 3.39 3.27 -9.86
C ILE A 549 2.84 4.02 -11.05
N MET A 550 3.71 4.70 -11.81
CA MET A 550 3.36 5.25 -13.11
C MET A 550 4.06 4.48 -14.22
N LYS A 551 3.34 4.24 -15.31
CA LYS A 551 3.86 3.45 -16.42
C LYS A 551 3.40 4.03 -17.75
N THR A 552 4.29 4.15 -18.72
CA THR A 552 3.96 4.45 -20.12
C THR A 552 4.48 3.34 -21.02
N GLU A 553 3.81 3.14 -22.15
CA GLU A 553 4.13 2.12 -23.16
C GLU A 553 4.51 2.80 -24.48
N PHE A 554 5.54 2.25 -25.12
CA PHE A 554 5.94 2.63 -26.46
C PHE A 554 6.28 1.40 -27.30
N ILE A 555 5.80 1.39 -28.54
CA ILE A 555 5.98 0.27 -29.47
C ILE A 555 6.78 0.74 -30.68
N ILE A 556 7.84 0.01 -31.03
CA ILE A 556 8.61 0.20 -32.26
C ILE A 556 8.43 -1.03 -33.13
N ASP A 557 7.83 -0.86 -34.31
CA ASP A 557 7.70 -1.93 -35.28
C ASP A 557 9.07 -2.33 -35.85
N SER A 558 9.27 -3.63 -36.13
CA SER A 558 10.54 -4.15 -36.64
C SER A 558 10.98 -3.50 -37.96
N LYS A 559 10.02 -3.03 -38.78
CA LYS A 559 10.30 -2.31 -40.04
C LYS A 559 11.11 -1.03 -39.85
N VAL A 560 11.06 -0.42 -38.67
CA VAL A 560 11.87 0.77 -38.33
C VAL A 560 13.36 0.44 -38.31
N PHE A 561 13.74 -0.78 -37.91
CA PHE A 561 15.13 -1.23 -37.88
C PHE A 561 15.62 -1.77 -39.24
N GLU A 562 14.71 -2.25 -40.09
CA GLU A 562 15.04 -2.74 -41.44
C GLU A 562 15.53 -1.65 -42.39
N ALA A 563 15.06 -0.41 -42.23
CA ALA A 563 15.47 0.73 -43.06
C ALA A 563 16.99 0.99 -43.02
N TRP A 564 17.66 0.70 -41.89
CA TRP A 564 19.10 0.88 -41.71
C TRP A 564 19.94 -0.21 -42.40
N LYS A 565 19.40 -1.43 -42.52
CA LYS A 565 20.10 -2.57 -43.16
C LYS A 565 20.31 -2.35 -44.66
N TRP A 566 19.43 -1.62 -45.33
CA TRP A 566 19.56 -1.26 -46.75
C TRP A 566 20.67 -0.23 -47.00
N ASP A 567 20.90 0.70 -46.07
CA ASP A 567 21.89 1.78 -46.22
C ASP A 567 23.34 1.29 -46.07
N VAL A 568 23.59 0.43 -45.07
CA VAL A 568 24.88 -0.24 -44.93
C VAL A 568 25.07 -1.25 -46.06
N GLY A 569 24.00 -1.94 -46.48
CA GLY A 569 24.01 -2.87 -47.61
C GLY A 569 24.47 -2.24 -48.91
N ILE A 570 24.04 -1.02 -49.25
CA ILE A 570 24.44 -0.32 -50.48
C ILE A 570 25.90 0.17 -50.39
N SER A 571 26.33 0.69 -49.23
CA SER A 571 27.72 1.16 -49.04
C SER A 571 28.72 0.01 -49.00
N VAL A 572 28.36 -1.09 -48.32
CA VAL A 572 29.16 -2.32 -48.29
C VAL A 572 29.12 -3.02 -49.64
N SER A 573 28.02 -2.96 -50.41
CA SER A 573 27.99 -3.49 -51.79
C SER A 573 28.90 -2.71 -52.74
N ALA A 574 29.01 -1.39 -52.61
CA ALA A 574 29.97 -0.60 -53.40
C ALA A 574 31.43 -0.95 -53.04
N CYS A 575 31.72 -1.12 -51.75
CA CYS A 575 33.03 -1.61 -51.28
C CYS A 575 33.29 -3.06 -51.68
N ILE A 576 32.29 -3.94 -51.59
CA ILE A 576 32.35 -5.35 -51.98
C ILE A 576 32.50 -5.49 -53.50
N ILE A 577 31.87 -4.66 -54.33
CA ILE A 577 32.12 -4.68 -55.79
C ILE A 577 33.58 -4.30 -56.08
N THR A 578 34.09 -3.28 -55.39
CA THR A 578 35.51 -2.86 -55.50
C THR A 578 36.46 -3.97 -55.01
N VAL A 579 36.11 -4.64 -53.91
CA VAL A 579 36.87 -5.74 -53.34
C VAL A 579 36.69 -7.03 -54.14
N ILE A 580 35.55 -7.32 -54.76
CA ILE A 580 35.31 -8.47 -55.65
C ILE A 580 36.17 -8.34 -56.89
N VAL A 581 36.34 -7.13 -57.44
CA VAL A 581 37.30 -6.88 -58.54
C VAL A 581 38.75 -7.18 -58.09
N ILE A 582 39.10 -6.91 -56.83
CA ILE A 582 40.41 -7.22 -56.25
C ILE A 582 40.54 -8.72 -55.87
N VAL A 583 39.45 -9.34 -55.42
CA VAL A 583 39.38 -10.70 -54.88
C VAL A 583 39.19 -11.74 -55.98
N THR A 584 38.55 -11.42 -57.12
CA THR A 584 38.61 -12.26 -58.33
C THR A 584 40.04 -12.36 -58.87
N ALA A 585 40.88 -11.33 -58.69
CA ALA A 585 42.31 -11.41 -58.96
C ALA A 585 43.07 -12.29 -57.95
N ALA A 586 42.55 -12.45 -56.73
CA ALA A 586 43.16 -13.26 -55.66
C ALA A 586 42.63 -14.71 -55.57
N ILE A 587 41.39 -14.98 -56.02
CA ILE A 587 40.75 -16.32 -55.97
C ILE A 587 41.39 -17.28 -56.99
N CYS A 588 42.08 -16.78 -58.01
CA CYS A 588 42.97 -17.62 -58.83
C CYS A 588 44.17 -18.19 -58.03
N TYR A 589 44.44 -17.72 -56.80
CA TYR A 589 45.63 -18.13 -56.03
C TYR A 589 45.38 -19.20 -54.96
N LYS A 590 44.12 -19.53 -54.61
CA LYS A 590 43.93 -20.40 -53.44
C LYS A 590 42.72 -21.33 -53.51
N GLN A 591 42.64 -22.10 -54.59
CA GLN A 591 42.29 -23.51 -54.43
C GLN A 591 43.44 -24.20 -53.70
N ASP A 592 43.49 -24.10 -52.37
CA ASP A 592 44.16 -25.14 -51.58
C ASP A 592 43.72 -25.10 -50.11
N ILE A 593 43.50 -26.28 -49.55
CA ILE A 593 43.38 -26.59 -48.11
C ILE A 593 42.02 -26.26 -47.47
N LEU A 594 40.97 -27.09 -47.61
CA LEU A 594 40.71 -28.31 -46.82
C LEU A 594 40.75 -28.14 -45.29
N LYS A 595 39.60 -28.23 -44.60
CA LYS A 595 39.23 -29.33 -43.65
C LYS A 595 38.21 -28.91 -42.58
N GLN A 596 37.13 -29.71 -42.51
CA GLN A 596 36.37 -30.12 -41.31
C GLN A 596 35.48 -29.07 -40.62
N LYS A 597 34.14 -29.22 -40.69
CA LYS A 597 33.28 -30.05 -39.81
C LYS A 597 33.28 -29.53 -38.35
N HIS A 598 32.13 -29.05 -37.87
CA HIS A 598 31.30 -29.74 -36.87
C HIS A 598 30.13 -28.83 -36.44
N ASN A 599 28.92 -29.19 -36.86
CA ASN A 599 27.68 -28.73 -36.25
C ASN A 599 27.23 -29.87 -35.31
N ILE A 600 26.49 -29.55 -34.25
CA ILE A 600 25.82 -30.44 -33.28
C ILE A 600 26.60 -30.74 -31.99
N GLU A 601 26.73 -29.76 -31.08
CA GLU A 601 26.68 -30.04 -29.62
C GLU A 601 26.45 -28.76 -28.79
N LEU A 602 25.20 -28.30 -28.67
CA LEU A 602 24.69 -27.53 -27.51
C LEU A 602 23.17 -27.26 -27.57
N GLN A 603 22.43 -28.07 -28.32
CA GLN A 603 20.96 -28.05 -28.35
C GLN A 603 20.34 -28.92 -27.23
N LYS A 604 21.04 -29.08 -26.09
CA LYS A 604 20.62 -29.96 -24.99
C LYS A 604 20.48 -29.30 -23.62
N GLN A 605 20.61 -27.97 -23.49
CA GLN A 605 20.68 -27.36 -22.16
C GLN A 605 20.04 -25.97 -22.05
N TYR A 606 18.78 -25.78 -22.48
CA TYR A 606 17.99 -24.60 -22.08
C TYR A 606 16.46 -24.83 -22.04
N THR A 607 16.02 -26.08 -21.91
CA THR A 607 14.58 -26.45 -21.87
C THR A 607 14.13 -26.82 -20.46
N GLY A 608 14.51 -26.02 -19.46
CA GLY A 608 14.25 -26.35 -18.05
C GLY A 608 14.03 -25.18 -17.10
N PHE A 609 14.05 -23.92 -17.54
CA PHE A 609 14.11 -22.78 -16.61
C PHE A 609 12.89 -21.84 -16.63
N ILE A 610 11.98 -21.92 -17.61
CA ILE A 610 10.78 -21.04 -17.68
C ILE A 610 9.48 -21.84 -17.46
N LYS A 611 9.38 -22.55 -16.33
CA LYS A 611 8.15 -23.25 -15.91
C LYS A 611 7.78 -22.99 -14.45
N LYS A 612 8.27 -21.90 -13.83
CA LYS A 612 8.34 -21.85 -12.36
C LYS A 612 8.03 -20.52 -11.65
N LEU A 613 7.28 -19.58 -12.23
CA LEU A 613 6.99 -18.33 -11.48
C LEU A 613 5.53 -17.89 -11.28
N LEU A 614 4.52 -18.39 -12.00
CA LEU A 614 3.10 -18.07 -11.71
C LEU A 614 2.09 -19.21 -11.96
N THR A 615 2.56 -20.38 -12.41
CA THR A 615 1.70 -21.55 -12.66
C THR A 615 1.36 -22.25 -11.35
N VAL A 616 0.08 -22.33 -11.02
CA VAL A 616 -0.39 -23.22 -9.96
C VAL A 616 -0.62 -24.59 -10.56
N ASP A 617 0.05 -25.60 -10.00
CA ASP A 617 -0.11 -26.99 -10.44
C ASP A 617 -1.38 -27.60 -9.83
N VAL A 618 -2.55 -27.30 -10.42
CA VAL A 618 -3.86 -27.70 -9.88
C VAL A 618 -4.02 -29.22 -9.92
N THR A 619 -4.37 -29.83 -8.78
CA THR A 619 -4.71 -31.26 -8.66
C THR A 619 -6.14 -31.41 -8.19
N LEU A 620 -6.91 -32.25 -8.88
CA LEU A 620 -8.29 -32.53 -8.56
C LEU A 620 -8.41 -33.29 -7.25
N ASP A 621 -9.43 -32.97 -6.47
CA ASP A 621 -9.71 -33.60 -5.19
C ASP A 621 -10.72 -34.76 -5.33
N PRO A 622 -10.28 -36.03 -5.25
CA PRO A 622 -11.18 -37.19 -5.41
C PRO A 622 -12.29 -37.25 -4.36
N ASP A 623 -12.08 -36.65 -3.19
CA ASP A 623 -13.09 -36.63 -2.11
C ASP A 623 -14.26 -35.70 -2.45
N THR A 624 -14.07 -34.78 -3.40
CA THR A 624 -15.11 -33.87 -3.88
C THR A 624 -15.81 -34.39 -5.13
N ALA A 625 -15.18 -35.30 -5.88
CA ALA A 625 -15.63 -35.74 -7.19
C ALA A 625 -17.00 -36.45 -7.12
N HIS A 626 -17.86 -36.12 -8.07
CA HIS A 626 -19.14 -36.81 -8.28
C HIS A 626 -18.92 -38.32 -8.53
N PRO A 627 -19.81 -39.23 -8.06
CA PRO A 627 -19.65 -40.68 -8.23
C PRO A 627 -19.49 -41.19 -9.67
N ASP A 628 -19.94 -40.40 -10.65
CA ASP A 628 -19.82 -40.71 -12.08
C ASP A 628 -18.48 -40.24 -12.69
N LEU A 629 -17.66 -39.50 -11.93
CA LEU A 629 -16.34 -39.04 -12.35
C LEU A 629 -15.24 -39.90 -11.72
N SER A 630 -14.35 -40.45 -12.54
CA SER A 630 -13.11 -41.03 -12.07
C SER A 630 -11.95 -40.04 -12.23
N VAL A 631 -11.21 -39.81 -11.15
CA VAL A 631 -10.01 -38.96 -11.14
C VAL A 631 -8.78 -39.85 -11.26
N SER A 632 -7.84 -39.48 -12.13
CA SER A 632 -6.58 -40.22 -12.32
C SER A 632 -5.73 -40.24 -11.05
N ALA A 633 -4.83 -41.23 -10.94
CA ALA A 633 -3.96 -41.38 -9.76
C ALA A 633 -3.04 -40.18 -9.48
N ASP A 634 -2.70 -39.39 -10.51
CA ASP A 634 -1.93 -38.14 -10.39
C ASP A 634 -2.81 -36.91 -10.09
N GLY A 635 -4.14 -37.06 -10.09
CA GLY A 635 -5.09 -35.97 -9.87
C GLY A 635 -5.17 -34.95 -11.01
N LYS A 636 -4.67 -35.27 -12.22
CA LYS A 636 -4.57 -34.31 -13.34
C LYS A 636 -5.59 -34.55 -14.45
N GLN A 637 -6.28 -35.67 -14.45
CA GLN A 637 -7.27 -36.03 -15.44
C GLN A 637 -8.56 -36.49 -14.76
N MET A 638 -9.68 -36.18 -15.39
CA MET A 638 -10.98 -36.71 -15.00
C MET A 638 -11.66 -37.31 -16.23
N THR A 639 -12.35 -38.43 -16.04
CA THR A 639 -13.17 -39.05 -17.07
C THR A 639 -14.54 -39.39 -16.51
N LEU A 640 -15.56 -39.16 -17.33
CA LEU A 640 -16.94 -39.58 -17.03
C LEU A 640 -17.07 -41.07 -17.32
N GLY A 641 -17.49 -41.85 -16.32
CA GLY A 641 -17.57 -43.32 -16.38
C GLY A 641 -18.84 -43.88 -15.72
N GLU A 642 -18.87 -45.21 -15.50
CA GLU A 642 -19.96 -45.85 -14.77
C GLU A 642 -19.95 -45.46 -13.28
N THR A 643 -21.13 -45.20 -12.72
CA THR A 643 -21.31 -44.80 -11.31
C THR A 643 -20.62 -45.79 -10.37
N GLN A 644 -19.71 -45.30 -9.55
CA GLN A 644 -19.01 -46.14 -8.57
C GLN A 644 -19.89 -46.40 -7.34
N PRO A 645 -20.30 -47.65 -7.05
CA PRO A 645 -21.28 -47.94 -5.99
C PRO A 645 -20.71 -47.92 -4.56
N ASP A 646 -19.38 -47.86 -4.39
CA ASP A 646 -18.67 -48.03 -3.10
C ASP A 646 -18.00 -46.75 -2.55
N LEU A 647 -18.35 -45.57 -3.05
CA LEU A 647 -17.80 -44.30 -2.57
C LEU A 647 -18.52 -43.79 -1.32
N THR A 648 -17.78 -43.51 -0.26
CA THR A 648 -18.31 -42.86 0.95
C THR A 648 -18.79 -41.44 0.62
N ASP A 649 -20.05 -41.14 0.91
CA ASP A 649 -20.62 -39.79 0.76
C ASP A 649 -20.10 -38.87 1.88
N THR A 650 -19.39 -37.81 1.49
CA THR A 650 -18.85 -36.76 2.37
C THR A 650 -19.58 -35.45 2.12
N PRO A 651 -19.68 -34.52 3.08
CA PRO A 651 -20.32 -33.21 2.87
C PRO A 651 -19.76 -32.43 1.66
N GLU A 652 -18.49 -32.64 1.34
CA GLU A 652 -17.74 -31.95 0.29
C GLU A 652 -17.93 -32.57 -1.11
N ARG A 653 -18.54 -33.75 -1.20
CA ARG A 653 -18.77 -34.49 -2.46
C ARG A 653 -19.98 -33.96 -3.23
N PHE A 654 -19.81 -33.71 -4.52
CA PHE A 654 -20.93 -33.40 -5.42
C PHE A 654 -21.83 -34.64 -5.62
N THR A 655 -23.14 -34.48 -5.46
CA THR A 655 -24.10 -35.60 -5.57
C THR A 655 -25.07 -35.48 -6.73
N LEU A 656 -25.20 -34.29 -7.34
CA LEU A 656 -26.18 -34.02 -8.39
C LEU A 656 -25.55 -33.63 -9.73
N ASP A 657 -24.56 -32.74 -9.70
CA ASP A 657 -23.88 -32.29 -10.92
C ASP A 657 -22.50 -32.97 -11.03
N PRO A 658 -22.11 -33.48 -12.22
CA PRO A 658 -20.85 -34.19 -12.42
C PRO A 658 -19.67 -33.21 -12.40
N CYS A 659 -19.27 -32.81 -11.19
CA CYS A 659 -18.22 -31.83 -10.93
C CYS A 659 -17.16 -32.37 -9.98
N VAL A 660 -15.97 -31.78 -10.06
CA VAL A 660 -14.85 -32.02 -9.16
C VAL A 660 -14.08 -30.70 -9.01
N VAL A 661 -13.56 -30.43 -7.81
CA VAL A 661 -12.76 -29.21 -7.55
C VAL A 661 -11.28 -29.51 -7.43
N GLY A 662 -10.45 -28.50 -7.64
CA GLY A 662 -9.04 -28.57 -7.29
C GLY A 662 -8.85 -28.57 -5.76
N LYS A 663 -7.79 -29.21 -5.27
CA LYS A 663 -7.37 -29.16 -3.86
C LYS A 663 -6.86 -27.78 -3.44
N GLN A 664 -6.43 -26.97 -4.39
CA GLN A 664 -5.88 -25.64 -4.16
C GLN A 664 -7.01 -24.62 -3.98
N SER A 665 -7.02 -23.92 -2.84
CA SER A 665 -7.85 -22.74 -2.58
C SER A 665 -7.01 -21.46 -2.60
N PHE A 666 -7.64 -20.34 -2.95
CA PHE A 666 -6.98 -19.05 -3.08
C PHE A 666 -7.75 -17.98 -2.30
N SER A 667 -7.06 -17.21 -1.46
CA SER A 667 -7.65 -16.18 -0.59
C SER A 667 -7.12 -14.75 -0.80
N SER A 668 -6.08 -14.58 -1.64
CA SER A 668 -5.51 -13.28 -2.07
C SER A 668 -4.45 -13.50 -3.17
N GLY A 669 -4.16 -12.50 -4.00
CA GLY A 669 -3.11 -12.56 -5.04
C GLY A 669 -3.57 -12.94 -6.45
N ARG A 670 -2.61 -13.21 -7.34
CA ARG A 670 -2.83 -13.52 -8.77
C ARG A 670 -2.43 -14.96 -9.09
N PHE A 671 -3.29 -15.67 -9.80
CA PHE A 671 -3.09 -17.09 -10.10
C PHE A 671 -3.41 -17.41 -11.55
N TYR A 672 -2.68 -18.35 -12.13
CA TYR A 672 -2.89 -18.82 -13.49
C TYR A 672 -2.73 -20.34 -13.57
N TYR A 673 -3.65 -21.00 -14.26
CA TYR A 673 -3.58 -22.43 -14.58
C TYR A 673 -4.17 -22.71 -15.96
N GLU A 674 -3.71 -23.80 -16.57
CA GLU A 674 -4.08 -24.19 -17.94
C GLU A 674 -4.80 -25.54 -17.91
N VAL A 675 -5.86 -25.66 -18.69
CA VAL A 675 -6.67 -26.87 -18.80
C VAL A 675 -6.73 -27.29 -20.26
N MET A 676 -6.29 -28.52 -20.56
CA MET A 676 -6.42 -29.10 -21.89
C MET A 676 -7.87 -29.57 -22.09
N VAL A 677 -8.50 -29.08 -23.15
CA VAL A 677 -9.91 -29.36 -23.48
C VAL A 677 -10.09 -30.01 -24.86
N ARG A 678 -8.97 -30.21 -25.59
CA ARG A 678 -8.93 -30.87 -26.90
C ARG A 678 -9.71 -32.19 -26.90
N GLU A 679 -10.44 -32.46 -27.98
CA GLU A 679 -11.22 -33.70 -28.22
C GLU A 679 -12.43 -33.96 -27.29
N ASN A 680 -12.77 -33.05 -26.38
CA ASN A 680 -13.98 -33.18 -25.54
C ASN A 680 -15.22 -32.56 -26.21
N SER A 681 -16.36 -33.25 -26.11
CA SER A 681 -17.62 -32.84 -26.75
C SER A 681 -18.45 -31.85 -25.93
N ASP A 682 -18.40 -31.94 -24.60
CA ASP A 682 -18.99 -31.01 -23.64
C ASP A 682 -18.05 -30.88 -22.43
N TRP A 683 -17.86 -29.66 -21.92
CA TRP A 683 -17.03 -29.40 -20.73
C TRP A 683 -17.34 -28.01 -20.14
N ILE A 684 -17.10 -27.85 -18.84
CA ILE A 684 -17.17 -26.57 -18.14
C ILE A 684 -15.93 -26.45 -17.24
N LEU A 685 -15.29 -25.29 -17.23
CA LEU A 685 -14.16 -25.01 -16.36
C LEU A 685 -14.24 -23.57 -15.82
N GLY A 686 -13.68 -23.36 -14.63
CA GLY A 686 -13.75 -22.07 -13.96
C GLY A 686 -13.24 -22.11 -12.54
N VAL A 687 -13.58 -21.06 -11.79
CA VAL A 687 -13.33 -20.97 -10.34
C VAL A 687 -14.65 -20.88 -9.58
N MET A 688 -14.64 -21.45 -8.38
CA MET A 688 -15.82 -21.48 -7.52
C MET A 688 -15.49 -20.99 -6.12
N ARG A 689 -16.46 -20.33 -5.49
CA ARG A 689 -16.39 -19.98 -4.08
C ARG A 689 -16.56 -21.24 -3.24
N GLU A 690 -15.73 -21.40 -2.22
CA GLU A 690 -15.74 -22.58 -1.35
C GLU A 690 -17.10 -22.86 -0.70
N THR A 691 -17.88 -21.79 -0.46
CA THR A 691 -19.18 -21.81 0.22
C THR A 691 -20.36 -22.32 -0.61
N ILE A 692 -20.17 -22.74 -1.87
CA ILE A 692 -21.26 -23.27 -2.70
C ILE A 692 -21.81 -24.59 -2.13
N ASN A 693 -23.13 -24.73 -2.08
CA ASN A 693 -23.80 -25.97 -1.69
C ASN A 693 -23.65 -27.04 -2.77
N ARG A 694 -22.93 -28.12 -2.45
CA ARG A 694 -22.57 -29.21 -3.39
C ARG A 694 -23.60 -30.35 -3.43
N LYS A 695 -24.62 -30.28 -2.56
CA LYS A 695 -25.70 -31.28 -2.44
C LYS A 695 -26.96 -30.89 -3.20
N GLU A 696 -27.03 -29.65 -3.68
CA GLU A 696 -28.12 -29.12 -4.51
C GLU A 696 -27.64 -28.89 -5.95
N LYS A 697 -28.61 -28.68 -6.86
CA LYS A 697 -28.31 -28.40 -8.26
C LYS A 697 -27.58 -27.06 -8.38
N ILE A 698 -26.41 -27.07 -9.03
CA ILE A 698 -25.57 -25.88 -9.22
C ILE A 698 -26.27 -24.88 -10.13
N LYS A 699 -26.33 -23.63 -9.68
CA LYS A 699 -26.67 -22.48 -10.52
C LYS A 699 -25.39 -21.90 -11.12
N TRP A 700 -25.31 -21.91 -12.44
CA TRP A 700 -24.11 -21.53 -13.18
C TRP A 700 -24.06 -20.01 -13.36
N SER A 701 -23.76 -19.27 -12.28
CA SER A 701 -23.68 -17.81 -12.30
C SER A 701 -22.58 -17.23 -11.39
N PRO A 702 -22.00 -16.06 -11.72
CA PRO A 702 -21.07 -15.35 -10.84
C PRO A 702 -21.74 -14.90 -9.54
N HIS A 703 -23.05 -14.62 -9.54
CA HIS A 703 -23.80 -14.21 -8.35
C HIS A 703 -23.89 -15.31 -7.30
N ASP A 704 -23.93 -16.57 -7.74
CA ASP A 704 -23.92 -17.76 -6.88
C ASP A 704 -22.49 -18.21 -6.52
N GLY A 705 -21.47 -17.41 -6.89
CA GLY A 705 -20.06 -17.66 -6.57
C GLY A 705 -19.33 -18.55 -7.57
N LEU A 706 -19.82 -18.65 -8.81
CA LEU A 706 -19.23 -19.48 -9.85
C LEU A 706 -18.85 -18.66 -11.10
N TRP A 707 -17.56 -18.56 -11.39
CA TRP A 707 -17.06 -17.90 -12.59
C TRP A 707 -16.55 -18.96 -13.55
N SER A 708 -17.36 -19.28 -14.57
CA SER A 708 -17.08 -20.42 -15.44
C SER A 708 -17.44 -20.17 -16.89
N MET A 709 -16.80 -20.93 -17.77
CA MET A 709 -17.14 -21.01 -19.18
C MET A 709 -17.07 -22.46 -19.66
N GLY A 710 -17.72 -22.76 -20.77
CA GLY A 710 -17.78 -24.12 -21.25
C GLY A 710 -18.21 -24.27 -22.70
N LEU A 711 -18.07 -25.49 -23.19
CA LEU A 711 -18.66 -25.97 -24.42
C LEU A 711 -19.85 -26.85 -24.05
N TRP A 712 -21.04 -26.48 -24.52
CA TRP A 712 -22.25 -27.30 -24.37
C TRP A 712 -23.03 -27.35 -25.68
N ALA A 713 -23.36 -28.55 -26.15
CA ALA A 713 -24.09 -28.78 -27.39
C ALA A 713 -23.43 -28.06 -28.60
N LYS A 714 -22.10 -28.17 -28.71
CA LYS A 714 -21.25 -27.53 -29.74
C LYS A 714 -21.29 -25.99 -29.76
N LYS A 715 -21.70 -25.34 -28.67
CA LYS A 715 -21.67 -23.87 -28.53
C LYS A 715 -20.85 -23.48 -27.31
N TYR A 716 -19.88 -22.59 -27.50
CA TYR A 716 -19.14 -21.99 -26.41
C TYR A 716 -20.00 -20.95 -25.70
N ARG A 717 -19.97 -20.94 -24.37
CA ARG A 717 -20.69 -19.97 -23.55
C ARG A 717 -19.86 -19.60 -22.33
N ALA A 718 -19.93 -18.34 -21.93
CA ALA A 718 -19.57 -17.92 -20.58
C ALA A 718 -20.84 -17.95 -19.73
N ASN A 719 -20.76 -18.61 -18.58
CA ASN A 719 -21.87 -18.75 -17.64
C ASN A 719 -21.98 -17.47 -16.81
N ALA A 720 -22.38 -16.38 -17.46
CA ALA A 720 -22.76 -15.11 -16.83
C ALA A 720 -24.27 -15.13 -16.50
N ASP A 721 -24.78 -14.09 -15.82
CA ASP A 721 -26.22 -13.97 -15.55
C ASP A 721 -26.82 -12.81 -16.36
N PRO A 722 -27.39 -13.05 -17.55
CA PRO A 722 -27.59 -14.33 -18.25
C PRO A 722 -26.37 -14.82 -19.06
N ASP A 723 -26.40 -16.09 -19.47
CA ASP A 723 -25.36 -16.74 -20.28
C ASP A 723 -24.96 -15.91 -21.51
N VAL A 724 -23.65 -15.78 -21.73
CA VAL A 724 -23.11 -15.08 -22.89
C VAL A 724 -22.60 -16.10 -23.92
N PRO A 725 -23.21 -16.21 -25.11
CA PRO A 725 -22.70 -17.06 -26.18
C PRO A 725 -21.38 -16.50 -26.74
N LEU A 726 -20.36 -17.35 -26.83
CA LEU A 726 -19.02 -16.97 -27.30
C LEU A 726 -18.83 -17.38 -28.77
N THR A 727 -18.31 -16.45 -29.58
CA THR A 727 -18.03 -16.70 -31.00
C THR A 727 -16.52 -16.84 -31.19
N LEU A 728 -16.03 -18.08 -31.28
CA LEU A 728 -14.61 -18.39 -31.45
C LEU A 728 -14.33 -18.80 -32.91
N LYS A 729 -13.16 -18.41 -33.43
CA LYS A 729 -12.76 -18.68 -34.82
C LYS A 729 -12.33 -20.13 -35.04
N GLU A 730 -11.80 -20.76 -34.00
CA GLU A 730 -11.25 -22.12 -33.99
C GLU A 730 -11.72 -22.85 -32.73
N ASN A 731 -11.63 -24.17 -32.72
CA ASN A 731 -11.98 -24.98 -31.54
C ASN A 731 -10.87 -24.84 -30.50
N LEU A 732 -11.24 -24.59 -29.25
CA LEU A 732 -10.30 -24.49 -28.14
C LEU A 732 -9.59 -25.83 -27.90
N GLU A 733 -8.27 -25.80 -27.85
CA GLU A 733 -7.46 -26.97 -27.48
C GLU A 733 -6.99 -26.89 -26.03
N MET A 734 -6.66 -25.68 -25.56
CA MET A 734 -6.21 -25.40 -24.21
C MET A 734 -6.73 -24.04 -23.73
N VAL A 735 -7.27 -24.01 -22.52
CA VAL A 735 -7.84 -22.80 -21.91
C VAL A 735 -7.02 -22.41 -20.68
N GLY A 736 -6.54 -21.17 -20.69
CA GLY A 736 -5.87 -20.56 -19.55
C GLY A 736 -6.90 -19.84 -18.69
N VAL A 737 -6.90 -20.10 -17.38
CA VAL A 737 -7.72 -19.38 -16.40
C VAL A 737 -6.81 -18.50 -15.56
N PHE A 738 -7.13 -17.21 -15.53
CA PHE A 738 -6.43 -16.21 -14.73
C PHE A 738 -7.36 -15.64 -13.68
N VAL A 739 -6.86 -15.49 -12.46
CA VAL A 739 -7.59 -14.91 -11.33
C VAL A 739 -6.73 -13.78 -10.76
N ASP A 740 -7.30 -12.59 -10.65
CA ASP A 740 -6.76 -11.51 -9.81
C ASP A 740 -7.75 -11.25 -8.68
N TYR A 741 -7.39 -11.74 -7.48
CA TYR A 741 -8.27 -11.69 -6.32
C TYR A 741 -8.47 -10.25 -5.82
N GLU A 742 -7.46 -9.39 -5.92
CA GLU A 742 -7.55 -8.01 -5.41
C GLU A 742 -8.36 -7.11 -6.34
N GLU A 743 -8.27 -7.32 -7.65
CA GLU A 743 -9.01 -6.58 -8.68
C GLU A 743 -10.40 -7.21 -8.98
N GLY A 744 -10.77 -8.30 -8.30
CA GLY A 744 -12.05 -8.99 -8.51
C GLY A 744 -12.24 -9.52 -9.95
N LEU A 745 -11.15 -9.97 -10.59
CA LEU A 745 -11.12 -10.38 -11.99
C LEU A 745 -10.94 -11.88 -12.14
N VAL A 746 -11.79 -12.51 -12.96
CA VAL A 746 -11.58 -13.88 -13.49
C VAL A 746 -11.61 -13.81 -15.01
N ALA A 747 -10.51 -14.19 -15.67
CA ALA A 747 -10.37 -14.11 -17.12
C ALA A 747 -9.98 -15.47 -17.73
N PHE A 748 -10.50 -15.72 -18.93
CA PHE A 748 -10.27 -16.93 -19.71
C PHE A 748 -9.54 -16.57 -21.00
N TYR A 749 -8.55 -17.39 -21.37
CA TYR A 749 -7.71 -17.18 -22.54
C TYR A 749 -7.60 -18.46 -23.36
N ASP A 750 -7.55 -18.31 -24.68
CA ASP A 750 -7.10 -19.37 -25.57
C ASP A 750 -5.57 -19.35 -25.56
N VAL A 751 -4.97 -20.42 -25.04
CA VAL A 751 -3.52 -20.50 -24.84
C VAL A 751 -2.77 -20.57 -26.16
N GLU A 752 -3.33 -21.26 -27.15
CA GLU A 752 -2.69 -21.48 -28.45
C GLU A 752 -2.64 -20.17 -29.25
N SER A 753 -3.77 -19.48 -29.35
CA SER A 753 -3.85 -18.19 -30.07
C SER A 753 -3.41 -16.98 -29.23
N ARG A 754 -3.17 -17.19 -27.93
CA ARG A 754 -2.86 -16.15 -26.92
C ARG A 754 -3.90 -15.02 -26.92
N SER A 755 -5.15 -15.38 -27.17
CA SER A 755 -6.25 -14.43 -27.25
C SER A 755 -7.12 -14.51 -26.01
N HIS A 756 -7.61 -13.36 -25.58
CA HIS A 756 -8.61 -13.26 -24.53
C HIS A 756 -9.94 -13.82 -25.03
N ILE A 757 -10.56 -14.70 -24.24
CA ILE A 757 -11.87 -15.29 -24.52
C ILE A 757 -12.97 -14.46 -23.84
N TYR A 758 -12.89 -14.31 -22.52
CA TYR A 758 -13.92 -13.66 -21.71
C TYR A 758 -13.39 -13.27 -20.32
N SER A 759 -13.89 -12.18 -19.74
CA SER A 759 -13.55 -11.73 -18.38
C SER A 759 -14.81 -11.44 -17.56
N PHE A 760 -14.73 -11.71 -16.26
CA PHE A 760 -15.69 -11.28 -15.26
C PHE A 760 -15.05 -10.19 -14.38
N THR A 761 -15.64 -9.01 -14.29
CA THR A 761 -15.16 -7.87 -13.48
C THR A 761 -16.21 -7.44 -12.44
N ALA A 762 -15.76 -7.01 -11.26
CA ALA A 762 -16.61 -6.37 -10.26
C ALA A 762 -16.64 -4.84 -10.49
N GLY A 763 -17.77 -4.29 -10.91
CA GLY A 763 -17.94 -2.84 -11.08
C GLY A 763 -18.06 -2.07 -9.74
N GLU A 764 -18.10 -0.74 -9.79
CA GLU A 764 -18.40 0.10 -8.64
C GLU A 764 -19.89 0.03 -8.24
N ASP A 765 -20.20 0.34 -6.97
CA ASP A 765 -21.57 0.41 -6.46
C ASP A 765 -22.19 1.80 -6.75
N LEU A 766 -23.35 1.84 -7.41
CA LEU A 766 -24.14 3.05 -7.66
C LEU A 766 -25.35 3.11 -6.73
N VAL A 767 -25.61 4.29 -6.16
CA VAL A 767 -26.82 4.55 -5.37
C VAL A 767 -27.79 5.40 -6.16
N LEU A 768 -28.97 4.86 -6.42
CA LEU A 768 -30.10 5.55 -7.02
C LEU A 768 -30.95 6.22 -5.93
N PRO A 769 -30.95 7.56 -5.83
CA PRO A 769 -31.60 8.25 -4.71
C PRO A 769 -33.14 8.21 -4.79
N CYS A 770 -33.79 7.78 -3.72
CA CYS A 770 -35.24 7.86 -3.55
C CYS A 770 -35.57 8.15 -2.07
N PHE A 771 -36.39 9.18 -1.83
CA PHE A 771 -36.68 9.68 -0.48
C PHE A 771 -38.14 10.11 -0.37
N ILE A 772 -38.77 9.74 0.74
CA ILE A 772 -40.15 10.14 1.06
C ILE A 772 -40.16 11.59 1.55
N LYS A 773 -41.06 12.42 1.00
CA LYS A 773 -41.26 13.81 1.47
C LYS A 773 -42.71 14.04 1.90
N PRO A 774 -42.95 14.50 3.16
CA PRO A 774 -41.98 14.73 4.24
C PRO A 774 -41.42 13.41 4.81
N ASN A 775 -40.18 13.43 5.32
CA ASN A 775 -39.50 12.25 5.85
C ASN A 775 -40.38 11.51 6.87
N THR A 776 -40.82 10.32 6.48
CA THR A 776 -41.68 9.43 7.26
C THR A 776 -41.14 8.01 7.09
N SER A 777 -41.28 7.17 8.12
CA SER A 777 -40.79 5.78 8.07
C SER A 777 -41.40 5.01 6.89
N ALA A 778 -40.52 4.39 6.10
CA ALA A 778 -40.87 3.51 4.97
C ALA A 778 -40.98 2.04 5.36
N LEU A 779 -40.79 1.67 6.63
CA LEU A 779 -40.74 0.26 7.07
C LEU A 779 -42.01 -0.52 6.74
N ASP A 780 -43.18 0.12 6.86
CA ASP A 780 -44.50 -0.49 6.62
C ASP A 780 -45.03 -0.18 5.21
N MET A 781 -44.18 0.27 4.30
CA MET A 781 -44.55 0.69 2.94
C MET A 781 -43.98 -0.29 1.91
N THR A 782 -44.66 -0.39 0.76
CA THR A 782 -44.14 -1.12 -0.39
C THR A 782 -43.22 -0.20 -1.20
N VAL A 783 -42.00 -0.63 -1.47
CA VAL A 783 -41.03 0.10 -2.30
C VAL A 783 -40.66 -0.77 -3.50
N GLU A 784 -41.00 -0.29 -4.69
CA GLU A 784 -40.74 -0.98 -5.94
C GLU A 784 -39.81 -0.15 -6.83
N TRP A 785 -38.75 -0.77 -7.32
CA TRP A 785 -37.87 -0.21 -8.34
C TRP A 785 -38.05 -0.96 -9.65
N VAL A 786 -38.30 -0.24 -10.74
CA VAL A 786 -38.49 -0.80 -12.09
C VAL A 786 -37.64 -0.08 -13.14
N ARG A 787 -37.30 -0.78 -14.22
CA ARG A 787 -36.61 -0.22 -15.38
C ARG A 787 -37.63 0.11 -16.48
N LEU A 788 -37.71 1.38 -16.88
CA LEU A 788 -38.74 1.89 -17.78
C LEU A 788 -38.46 1.63 -19.26
N ASP A 789 -37.18 1.50 -19.64
CA ASP A 789 -36.71 1.25 -21.00
C ASP A 789 -36.85 -0.22 -21.43
N GLU A 790 -36.99 -1.14 -20.48
CA GLU A 790 -37.21 -2.57 -20.74
C GLU A 790 -38.52 -3.05 -20.12
N MET A 791 -39.66 -2.86 -20.81
CA MET A 791 -40.99 -3.41 -20.43
C MET A 791 -41.36 -3.37 -18.92
N GLY A 792 -40.85 -2.40 -18.14
CA GLY A 792 -41.09 -2.35 -16.70
C GLY A 792 -40.42 -3.47 -15.90
N SER A 793 -39.24 -3.93 -16.29
CA SER A 793 -38.54 -5.02 -15.63
C SER A 793 -38.28 -4.70 -14.15
N LEU A 794 -38.65 -5.64 -13.27
CA LEU A 794 -38.52 -5.45 -11.82
C LEU A 794 -37.04 -5.44 -11.42
N VAL A 795 -36.60 -4.31 -10.87
CA VAL A 795 -35.24 -4.09 -10.41
C VAL A 795 -35.11 -4.42 -8.93
N HIS A 796 -36.05 -4.04 -8.07
CA HIS A 796 -36.05 -4.41 -6.64
C HIS A 796 -37.44 -4.25 -6.03
N LEU A 797 -37.84 -5.14 -5.12
CA LEU A 797 -39.10 -5.03 -4.38
C LEU A 797 -38.87 -5.22 -2.88
N TYR A 798 -39.39 -4.30 -2.08
CA TYR A 798 -39.47 -4.40 -0.62
C TYR A 798 -40.93 -4.30 -0.19
N GLU A 799 -41.40 -5.28 0.58
CA GLU A 799 -42.77 -5.38 1.08
C GLU A 799 -42.80 -6.30 2.31
N ASP A 800 -43.70 -6.05 3.27
CA ASP A 800 -43.85 -6.85 4.49
C ASP A 800 -42.56 -6.98 5.31
N HIS A 801 -41.79 -5.89 5.39
CA HIS A 801 -40.48 -5.83 6.06
C HIS A 801 -39.36 -6.67 5.45
N GLU A 802 -39.55 -7.25 4.27
CA GLU A 802 -38.56 -8.09 3.60
C GLU A 802 -38.35 -7.69 2.12
N ASP A 803 -37.19 -8.03 1.56
CA ASP A 803 -36.93 -7.83 0.14
C ASP A 803 -37.52 -9.00 -0.66
N LYS A 804 -38.63 -8.78 -1.37
CA LYS A 804 -39.37 -9.82 -2.11
C LYS A 804 -38.92 -9.93 -3.58
N ASN A 805 -37.64 -10.21 -3.80
CA ASN A 805 -37.02 -10.21 -5.14
C ASN A 805 -37.20 -11.50 -5.95
N ILE A 806 -38.21 -12.33 -5.68
CA ILE A 806 -38.41 -13.63 -6.35
C ILE A 806 -38.60 -13.46 -7.87
N ASN A 807 -39.36 -12.44 -8.27
CA ASN A 807 -39.65 -12.12 -9.67
C ASN A 807 -38.71 -11.04 -10.24
N GLN A 808 -37.61 -10.73 -9.55
CA GLN A 808 -36.63 -9.75 -10.00
C GLN A 808 -36.02 -10.18 -11.33
N ALA A 809 -35.84 -9.23 -12.25
CA ALA A 809 -35.19 -9.46 -13.52
C ALA A 809 -33.77 -10.00 -13.33
N GLN A 810 -33.41 -10.97 -14.16
CA GLN A 810 -32.24 -11.81 -14.02
C GLN A 810 -30.94 -10.99 -13.81
N PHE A 811 -30.75 -9.93 -14.60
CA PHE A 811 -29.57 -9.06 -14.57
C PHE A 811 -29.34 -8.29 -13.26
N TYR A 812 -30.33 -8.20 -12.36
CA TYR A 812 -30.24 -7.43 -11.09
C TYR A 812 -30.12 -8.32 -9.84
N ARG A 813 -30.26 -9.64 -9.99
CA ARG A 813 -30.26 -10.58 -8.86
C ARG A 813 -28.93 -10.55 -8.11
N GLY A 814 -29.00 -10.41 -6.80
CA GLY A 814 -27.81 -10.31 -5.93
C GLY A 814 -27.00 -9.02 -6.08
N ARG A 815 -27.43 -8.09 -6.95
CA ARG A 815 -26.77 -6.80 -7.19
C ARG A 815 -27.52 -5.63 -6.57
N THR A 816 -28.74 -5.81 -6.11
CA THR A 816 -29.57 -4.70 -5.62
C THR A 816 -29.90 -4.83 -4.13
N SER A 817 -29.86 -3.73 -3.39
CA SER A 817 -30.31 -3.70 -1.99
C SER A 817 -30.81 -2.30 -1.60
N LEU A 818 -31.75 -2.24 -0.66
CA LEU A 818 -32.10 -1.00 0.03
C LEU A 818 -31.26 -0.80 1.30
N PHE A 819 -31.11 0.45 1.73
CA PHE A 819 -30.49 0.79 3.01
C PHE A 819 -31.47 0.54 4.17
N LYS A 820 -31.61 -0.73 4.59
CA LYS A 820 -32.62 -1.16 5.59
C LYS A 820 -32.64 -0.30 6.87
N GLU A 821 -31.46 0.06 7.37
CA GLU A 821 -31.29 0.91 8.57
C GLU A 821 -31.86 2.32 8.40
N LYS A 822 -31.91 2.83 7.16
CA LYS A 822 -32.36 4.19 6.83
C LYS A 822 -33.81 4.26 6.33
N LEU A 823 -34.49 3.11 6.22
CA LEU A 823 -35.92 3.08 5.88
C LEU A 823 -36.76 3.81 6.95
N GLN A 824 -36.37 3.75 8.22
CA GLN A 824 -37.02 4.50 9.32
C GLN A 824 -36.98 6.03 9.12
N GLU A 825 -35.99 6.52 8.38
CA GLU A 825 -35.78 7.94 8.08
C GLU A 825 -36.46 8.36 6.77
N GLY A 826 -37.13 7.43 6.09
CA GLY A 826 -37.78 7.65 4.79
C GLY A 826 -36.85 7.55 3.58
N ASN A 827 -35.66 6.96 3.74
CA ASN A 827 -34.72 6.74 2.64
C ASN A 827 -34.95 5.37 1.98
N THR A 828 -35.53 5.39 0.78
CA THR A 828 -35.85 4.21 -0.03
C THR A 828 -34.92 4.06 -1.23
N SER A 829 -33.72 4.66 -1.15
CA SER A 829 -32.70 4.63 -2.20
C SER A 829 -32.21 3.21 -2.48
N LEU A 830 -31.99 2.91 -3.77
CA LEU A 830 -31.50 1.62 -4.22
C LEU A 830 -29.98 1.65 -4.39
N LYS A 831 -29.28 0.72 -3.74
CA LYS A 831 -27.89 0.40 -4.05
C LYS A 831 -27.85 -0.67 -5.14
N LEU A 832 -27.27 -0.35 -6.29
CA LEU A 832 -26.95 -1.26 -7.39
C LEU A 832 -25.44 -1.53 -7.41
N SER A 833 -25.06 -2.77 -7.13
CA SER A 833 -23.69 -3.22 -7.03
C SER A 833 -23.13 -3.73 -8.36
N ALA A 834 -21.83 -3.50 -8.55
CA ALA A 834 -21.10 -3.91 -9.72
C ALA A 834 -21.71 -3.37 -11.04
N VAL A 835 -21.87 -2.05 -11.16
CA VAL A 835 -22.53 -1.40 -12.31
C VAL A 835 -21.86 -1.79 -13.63
N GLN A 836 -22.69 -2.07 -14.64
CA GLN A 836 -22.33 -2.49 -15.98
C GLN A 836 -22.85 -1.48 -17.01
N VAL A 837 -22.25 -1.44 -18.20
CA VAL A 837 -22.72 -0.59 -19.32
C VAL A 837 -24.18 -0.89 -19.71
N SER A 838 -24.61 -2.14 -19.55
CA SER A 838 -26.00 -2.59 -19.76
C SER A 838 -27.00 -2.01 -18.75
N ASP A 839 -26.55 -1.47 -17.61
CA ASP A 839 -27.42 -0.84 -16.62
C ASP A 839 -27.80 0.60 -17.00
N GLU A 840 -27.22 1.17 -18.07
CA GLU A 840 -27.61 2.49 -18.60
C GLU A 840 -29.08 2.50 -19.01
N GLY A 841 -29.91 3.35 -18.39
CA GLY A 841 -31.35 3.29 -18.59
C GLY A 841 -32.14 4.24 -17.69
N LYS A 842 -33.47 4.12 -17.73
CA LYS A 842 -34.36 4.93 -16.89
C LYS A 842 -34.97 4.05 -15.81
N TYR A 843 -34.70 4.39 -14.56
CA TYR A 843 -35.17 3.67 -13.38
C TYR A 843 -36.29 4.46 -12.74
N LYS A 844 -37.28 3.78 -12.19
CA LYS A 844 -38.39 4.38 -11.47
C LYS A 844 -38.52 3.74 -10.11
N CYS A 845 -38.51 4.56 -9.07
CA CYS A 845 -38.85 4.19 -7.70
C CYS A 845 -40.33 4.52 -7.50
N LEU A 846 -41.11 3.55 -7.01
CA LEU A 846 -42.50 3.70 -6.61
C LEU A 846 -42.61 3.34 -5.13
N ILE A 847 -43.27 4.19 -4.36
CA ILE A 847 -43.49 4.00 -2.92
C ILE A 847 -45.00 4.01 -2.69
N GLU A 848 -45.53 2.97 -2.08
CA GLU A 848 -46.96 2.83 -1.78
C GLU A 848 -47.17 2.65 -0.26
N GLY A 849 -47.90 3.59 0.34
CA GLY A 849 -48.37 3.53 1.72
C GLY A 849 -49.87 3.24 1.79
N LYS A 850 -50.41 3.10 3.01
CA LYS A 850 -51.83 2.70 3.24
C LYS A 850 -52.89 3.58 2.55
N SER A 851 -52.58 4.83 2.24
CA SER A 851 -53.54 5.80 1.68
C SER A 851 -52.93 6.78 0.69
N TRP A 852 -51.70 6.54 0.21
CA TRP A 852 -51.00 7.41 -0.72
C TRP A 852 -49.91 6.63 -1.46
N TYR A 853 -49.52 7.12 -2.63
CA TYR A 853 -48.36 6.63 -3.38
C TYR A 853 -47.52 7.81 -3.87
N ASP A 854 -46.24 7.59 -4.11
CA ASP A 854 -45.31 8.58 -4.68
C ASP A 854 -44.30 7.87 -5.60
N ASP A 855 -43.72 8.58 -6.56
CA ASP A 855 -42.78 8.03 -7.51
C ASP A 855 -41.71 9.03 -7.99
N ILE A 856 -40.52 8.51 -8.31
CA ILE A 856 -39.45 9.29 -8.93
C ILE A 856 -38.78 8.49 -10.04
N THR A 857 -38.47 9.15 -11.16
CA THR A 857 -37.72 8.57 -12.27
C THR A 857 -36.31 9.13 -12.32
N ILE A 858 -35.32 8.26 -12.47
CA ILE A 858 -33.90 8.55 -12.47
C ILE A 858 -33.31 8.02 -13.77
N GLN A 859 -32.55 8.86 -14.48
CA GLN A 859 -31.80 8.43 -15.65
C GLN A 859 -30.38 8.08 -15.23
N VAL A 860 -29.99 6.83 -15.45
CA VAL A 860 -28.63 6.33 -15.26
C VAL A 860 -27.92 6.39 -16.60
N ILE A 861 -26.73 7.00 -16.61
CA ILE A 861 -25.83 7.06 -17.77
C ILE A 861 -24.53 6.43 -17.31
N VAL A 862 -24.00 5.46 -18.06
CA VAL A 862 -22.78 4.74 -17.69
C VAL A 862 -21.64 5.18 -18.58
N GLU A 863 -20.82 6.09 -18.07
CA GLU A 863 -19.62 6.57 -18.76
C GLU A 863 -18.42 5.70 -18.38
N VAL A 864 -17.77 5.11 -19.39
CA VAL A 864 -16.53 4.34 -19.19
C VAL A 864 -15.39 5.08 -19.86
N LEU A 865 -14.41 5.48 -19.06
CA LEU A 865 -13.13 6.00 -19.55
C LEU A 865 -12.29 4.83 -20.03
N GLY A 866 -11.86 4.89 -21.28
CA GLY A 866 -11.00 3.85 -21.85
C GLY A 866 -9.55 3.94 -21.40
N SER A 867 -8.75 3.00 -21.89
CA SER A 867 -7.33 2.87 -21.56
C SER A 867 -6.50 4.10 -21.97
N GLN A 868 -5.37 4.32 -21.31
CA GLN A 868 -4.38 5.31 -21.76
C GLN A 868 -4.00 5.06 -23.23
N PRO A 869 -3.83 6.12 -24.06
CA PRO A 869 -3.37 5.96 -25.43
C PRO A 869 -1.96 5.37 -25.52
N VAL A 870 -1.78 4.49 -26.47
CA VAL A 870 -0.47 3.93 -26.83
C VAL A 870 -0.04 4.47 -28.18
N ILE A 871 1.18 5.02 -28.27
CA ILE A 871 1.79 5.45 -29.53
C ILE A 871 2.72 4.36 -30.04
N THR A 872 2.53 3.99 -31.29
CA THR A 872 3.35 3.02 -32.04
C THR A 872 4.04 3.73 -33.20
N MET A 873 5.35 3.53 -33.35
CA MET A 873 6.10 3.95 -34.54
C MET A 873 6.11 2.80 -35.55
N GLU A 874 5.39 2.98 -36.67
CA GLU A 874 5.15 1.88 -37.62
C GLU A 874 6.27 1.76 -38.67
N ASN A 875 6.66 2.85 -39.33
CA ASN A 875 7.69 2.86 -40.37
C ASN A 875 8.06 4.30 -40.79
N TYR A 876 8.96 4.40 -41.78
CA TYR A 876 9.22 5.62 -42.53
C TYR A 876 8.39 5.65 -43.82
N ASP A 877 7.82 6.80 -44.14
CA ASP A 877 7.23 7.05 -45.46
C ASP A 877 8.32 7.28 -46.52
N ALA A 878 7.97 7.12 -47.81
CA ALA A 878 8.82 7.36 -48.97
C ALA A 878 9.42 8.78 -48.99
N SER A 879 8.70 9.76 -48.44
CA SER A 879 9.15 11.14 -48.28
C SER A 879 9.96 11.40 -46.99
N ARG A 880 10.33 10.33 -46.27
CA ARG A 880 11.18 10.33 -45.06
C ARG A 880 10.51 10.94 -43.82
N GLY A 881 9.17 10.93 -43.77
CA GLY A 881 8.39 11.18 -42.57
C GLY A 881 8.28 9.94 -41.69
N VAL A 882 8.05 10.11 -40.39
CA VAL A 882 7.82 9.03 -39.42
C VAL A 882 6.31 8.78 -39.30
N ASN A 883 5.87 7.54 -39.52
CA ASN A 883 4.47 7.16 -39.34
C ASN A 883 4.21 6.73 -37.89
N LEU A 884 3.26 7.40 -37.24
CA LEU A 884 2.84 7.16 -35.88
C LEU A 884 1.37 6.70 -35.87
N LEU A 885 1.08 5.69 -35.07
CA LEU A 885 -0.26 5.19 -34.79
C LEU A 885 -0.58 5.43 -33.31
N CYS A 886 -1.74 6.00 -33.03
CA CYS A 886 -2.28 6.07 -31.67
C CYS A 886 -3.46 5.13 -31.54
N GLU A 887 -3.47 4.30 -30.50
CA GLU A 887 -4.57 3.37 -30.20
C GLU A 887 -5.00 3.40 -28.73
N SER A 888 -6.29 3.17 -28.47
CA SER A 888 -6.88 3.09 -27.13
C SER A 888 -8.20 2.30 -27.15
N ARG A 889 -8.59 1.67 -26.03
CA ARG A 889 -9.74 0.72 -25.96
C ARG A 889 -10.63 0.95 -24.74
N GLY A 890 -11.82 0.35 -24.72
CA GLY A 890 -12.70 0.32 -23.54
C GLY A 890 -13.49 1.60 -23.26
N TRP A 891 -13.72 2.45 -24.26
CA TRP A 891 -14.46 3.71 -24.04
C TRP A 891 -15.96 3.55 -24.22
N ASN A 892 -16.78 4.21 -23.39
CA ASN A 892 -18.22 4.35 -23.65
C ASN A 892 -18.71 5.75 -23.26
N PRO A 893 -19.15 6.62 -24.20
CA PRO A 893 -19.20 6.44 -25.67
C PRO A 893 -17.81 6.56 -26.35
N ALA A 894 -17.73 6.34 -27.67
CA ALA A 894 -16.46 6.48 -28.40
C ALA A 894 -15.83 7.89 -28.25
N PRO A 895 -14.53 7.99 -27.97
CA PRO A 895 -13.82 9.25 -27.81
C PRO A 895 -13.41 9.83 -29.16
N VAL A 896 -13.16 11.14 -29.19
CA VAL A 896 -12.52 11.82 -30.32
C VAL A 896 -11.00 11.71 -30.16
N VAL A 897 -10.32 11.15 -31.16
CA VAL A 897 -8.84 11.05 -31.18
C VAL A 897 -8.25 12.20 -31.99
N LEU A 898 -7.37 13.00 -31.39
CA LEU A 898 -6.70 14.15 -32.01
C LEU A 898 -5.18 14.00 -31.93
N TRP A 899 -4.50 14.27 -33.03
CA TRP A 899 -3.05 14.48 -33.03
C TRP A 899 -2.76 15.97 -32.93
N LEU A 900 -1.93 16.40 -31.99
CA LEU A 900 -1.61 17.82 -31.78
C LEU A 900 -0.10 18.09 -31.81
N ASN A 901 0.29 19.31 -32.20
CA ASN A 901 1.67 19.80 -32.12
C ASN A 901 1.99 20.37 -30.71
N ASN A 902 3.19 20.92 -30.52
CA ASN A 902 3.62 21.55 -29.26
C ASN A 902 2.86 22.81 -28.84
N LYS A 903 2.08 23.43 -29.74
CA LYS A 903 1.20 24.57 -29.46
C LYS A 903 -0.23 24.14 -29.17
N GLY A 904 -0.52 22.84 -29.25
CA GLY A 904 -1.85 22.27 -29.09
C GLY A 904 -2.72 22.36 -30.35
N ASP A 905 -2.15 22.76 -31.50
CA ASP A 905 -2.90 22.83 -32.76
C ASP A 905 -3.09 21.42 -33.34
N PRO A 906 -4.28 21.10 -33.88
CA PRO A 906 -4.54 19.82 -34.50
C PRO A 906 -3.72 19.62 -35.77
N LEU A 907 -3.11 18.46 -35.88
CA LEU A 907 -2.31 18.04 -37.03
C LEU A 907 -3.17 17.25 -38.03
N PRO A 908 -2.89 17.37 -39.34
CA PRO A 908 -3.56 16.59 -40.36
C PRO A 908 -3.21 15.10 -40.18
N ALA A 909 -4.21 14.30 -39.83
CA ALA A 909 -4.09 12.88 -39.54
C ALA A 909 -5.13 12.08 -40.33
N GLU A 910 -4.91 10.78 -40.49
CA GLU A 910 -5.86 9.87 -41.12
C GLU A 910 -7.20 9.83 -40.38
N VAL A 911 -8.22 9.26 -41.04
CA VAL A 911 -9.55 9.06 -40.44
C VAL A 911 -9.44 8.16 -39.21
N THR A 912 -10.11 8.54 -38.12
CA THR A 912 -10.15 7.71 -36.90
C THR A 912 -10.94 6.44 -37.17
N GLN A 913 -10.32 5.30 -36.95
CA GLN A 913 -10.97 4.00 -37.02
C GLN A 913 -11.58 3.71 -35.65
N ILE A 914 -12.91 3.58 -35.59
CA ILE A 914 -13.65 3.26 -34.37
C ILE A 914 -14.20 1.84 -34.52
N HIS A 915 -13.91 0.98 -33.55
CA HIS A 915 -14.41 -0.38 -33.50
C HIS A 915 -15.23 -0.57 -32.22
N ARG A 916 -16.41 -1.19 -32.35
CA ARG A 916 -17.26 -1.51 -31.19
C ARG A 916 -16.86 -2.87 -30.65
N GLU A 917 -16.43 -2.90 -29.40
CA GLU A 917 -16.04 -4.08 -28.63
C GLU A 917 -17.16 -4.45 -27.64
N THR A 918 -17.04 -5.59 -26.95
CA THR A 918 -18.01 -6.06 -25.95
C THR A 918 -18.15 -5.12 -24.75
N GLU A 919 -17.08 -4.44 -24.36
CA GLU A 919 -17.01 -3.56 -23.17
C GLU A 919 -16.91 -2.06 -23.52
N GLY A 920 -17.13 -1.68 -24.79
CA GLY A 920 -17.07 -0.28 -25.22
C GLY A 920 -16.58 -0.10 -26.65
N PHE A 921 -15.80 0.95 -26.90
CA PHE A 921 -15.24 1.31 -28.18
C PHE A 921 -13.71 1.33 -28.11
N SER A 922 -13.06 0.77 -29.12
CA SER A 922 -11.65 1.01 -29.40
C SER A 922 -11.46 1.95 -30.58
N VAL A 923 -10.42 2.75 -30.50
CA VAL A 923 -10.14 3.82 -31.46
C VAL A 923 -8.68 3.77 -31.88
N LYS A 924 -8.45 4.02 -33.17
CA LYS A 924 -7.11 4.08 -33.78
C LYS A 924 -6.99 5.25 -34.73
N ARG A 925 -5.88 6.00 -34.68
CA ARG A 925 -5.63 7.13 -35.59
C ARG A 925 -4.15 7.26 -35.96
N ARG A 926 -3.84 7.33 -37.26
CA ARG A 926 -2.47 7.48 -37.79
C ARG A 926 -2.12 8.91 -38.18
N ILE A 927 -0.84 9.24 -38.14
CA ILE A 927 -0.25 10.47 -38.66
C ILE A 927 1.15 10.20 -39.23
N THR A 928 1.55 10.99 -40.23
CA THR A 928 2.95 11.08 -40.69
C THR A 928 3.54 12.40 -40.23
N VAL A 929 4.67 12.37 -39.51
CA VAL A 929 5.35 13.57 -39.01
C VAL A 929 6.71 13.77 -39.68
N TYR A 930 7.06 15.01 -39.96
CA TYR A 930 8.33 15.40 -40.57
C TYR A 930 9.17 16.24 -39.59
N ASN A 931 10.43 16.49 -39.94
CA ASN A 931 11.28 17.41 -39.18
C ASN A 931 10.81 18.85 -39.37
N TYR A 932 9.80 19.24 -38.60
CA TYR A 932 9.37 20.63 -38.49
C TYR A 932 10.33 21.32 -37.52
N SER A 933 11.00 22.38 -37.95
CA SER A 933 12.00 23.11 -37.16
C SER A 933 11.51 23.58 -35.79
N ASP A 934 10.19 23.63 -35.58
CA ASP A 934 9.56 24.28 -34.43
C ASP A 934 8.81 23.33 -33.48
N SER A 935 8.51 22.07 -33.85
CA SER A 935 7.73 21.15 -33.00
C SER A 935 8.13 19.68 -33.15
N ASN A 936 9.20 19.28 -32.46
CA ASN A 936 9.61 17.88 -32.31
C ASN A 936 8.77 17.12 -31.25
N LYS A 937 7.65 17.69 -30.79
CA LYS A 937 6.74 17.11 -29.80
C LYS A 937 5.36 16.91 -30.43
N PHE A 938 4.80 15.72 -30.22
CA PHE A 938 3.51 15.32 -30.76
C PHE A 938 2.66 14.70 -29.66
N TYR A 939 1.38 15.07 -29.62
CA TYR A 939 0.41 14.59 -28.63
C TYR A 939 -0.63 13.75 -29.32
N CYS A 940 -0.95 12.57 -28.78
CA CYS A 940 -2.20 11.90 -29.07
C CYS A 940 -3.17 12.17 -27.92
N ARG A 941 -4.24 12.91 -28.20
CA ARG A 941 -5.29 13.28 -27.24
C ARG A 941 -6.58 12.55 -27.57
N LEU A 942 -7.14 11.87 -26.56
CA LEU A 942 -8.48 11.32 -26.58
C LEU A 942 -9.40 12.20 -25.75
N GLN A 943 -10.46 12.67 -26.37
CA GLN A 943 -11.43 13.57 -25.74
C GLN A 943 -12.81 12.93 -25.76
N GLN A 944 -13.38 12.70 -24.58
CA GLN A 944 -14.72 12.18 -24.39
C GLN A 944 -15.48 13.17 -23.49
N LYS A 945 -16.35 13.98 -24.10
CA LYS A 945 -17.07 15.08 -23.42
C LYS A 945 -16.10 16.01 -22.66
N HIS A 946 -16.13 15.98 -21.32
CA HIS A 946 -15.30 16.80 -20.42
C HIS A 946 -14.00 16.09 -20.00
N HIS A 947 -13.85 14.81 -20.31
CA HIS A 947 -12.66 14.02 -19.98
C HIS A 947 -11.68 14.04 -21.13
N MET A 948 -10.40 14.25 -20.79
CA MET A 948 -9.31 14.35 -21.74
C MET A 948 -8.15 13.51 -21.22
N ILE A 949 -7.71 12.55 -22.03
CA ILE A 949 -6.55 11.70 -21.76
C ILE A 949 -5.57 11.89 -22.92
N GLU A 950 -4.30 12.11 -22.63
CA GLU A 950 -3.30 12.28 -23.68
C GLU A 950 -1.98 11.61 -23.34
N THR A 951 -1.23 11.24 -24.38
CA THR A 951 0.15 10.77 -24.29
C THR A 951 1.00 11.58 -25.25
N GLU A 952 2.25 11.86 -24.88
CA GLU A 952 3.19 12.63 -25.70
C GLU A 952 4.37 11.78 -26.16
N ILE A 953 4.87 12.07 -27.36
CA ILE A 953 6.11 11.56 -27.89
C ILE A 953 6.98 12.71 -28.39
N ILE A 954 8.29 12.62 -28.12
CA ILE A 954 9.27 13.58 -28.61
C ILE A 954 10.26 12.90 -29.56
N ILE A 955 10.30 13.34 -30.82
CA ILE A 955 11.19 12.80 -31.86
C ILE A 955 12.21 13.87 -32.23
N THR A 956 13.49 13.67 -31.95
CA THR A 956 14.50 14.71 -32.22
C THR A 956 14.82 14.85 -33.72
N SER A 957 15.30 16.03 -34.12
CA SER A 957 15.77 16.30 -35.48
C SER A 957 16.88 15.34 -35.97
N LYS A 958 17.63 14.71 -35.06
CA LYS A 958 18.68 13.73 -35.39
C LYS A 958 18.10 12.44 -35.99
N VAL A 959 16.91 12.04 -35.55
CA VAL A 959 16.19 10.87 -36.10
C VAL A 959 15.85 11.09 -37.58
N PHE A 960 15.57 12.33 -37.98
CA PHE A 960 15.32 12.71 -39.37
C PHE A 960 16.60 12.99 -40.19
N GLY A 961 17.78 13.06 -39.54
CA GLY A 961 19.03 13.58 -40.11
C GLY A 961 20.05 12.54 -40.59
N VAL A 962 19.76 11.24 -40.44
CA VAL A 962 20.69 10.11 -40.68
C VAL A 962 21.28 10.09 -42.11
N TRP A 963 20.63 10.74 -43.08
CA TRP A 963 20.95 10.62 -44.50
C TRP A 963 21.84 11.74 -45.11
N LYS A 964 22.28 12.74 -44.33
CA LYS A 964 23.18 13.81 -44.86
C LYS A 964 24.58 13.30 -45.27
N TRP A 965 24.98 12.10 -44.84
CA TRP A 965 26.30 11.51 -45.16
C TRP A 965 26.34 10.74 -46.50
N ILE A 966 25.18 10.35 -47.06
CA ILE A 966 25.12 9.48 -48.25
C ILE A 966 25.46 10.24 -49.55
N VAL A 967 25.13 11.53 -49.65
CA VAL A 967 25.44 12.36 -50.83
C VAL A 967 26.95 12.62 -50.97
N GLY A 968 27.71 12.60 -49.86
CA GLY A 968 29.17 12.78 -49.88
C GLY A 968 29.93 11.55 -50.38
N ILE A 969 29.41 10.34 -50.15
CA ILE A 969 30.06 9.08 -50.53
C ILE A 969 29.86 8.79 -52.03
N SER A 970 28.71 9.20 -52.60
CA SER A 970 28.42 9.04 -54.03
C SER A 970 29.37 9.83 -54.95
N LEU A 971 29.90 10.98 -54.51
CA LEU A 971 30.87 11.77 -55.28
C LEU A 971 32.25 11.10 -55.34
N SER A 972 32.66 10.42 -54.27
CA SER A 972 33.95 9.72 -54.17
C SER A 972 33.98 8.45 -55.03
N ALA A 973 32.85 7.72 -55.11
CA ALA A 973 32.73 6.51 -55.92
C ALA A 973 32.82 6.80 -57.44
N CYS A 974 32.34 7.97 -57.90
CA CYS A 974 32.46 8.38 -59.29
C CYS A 974 33.91 8.59 -59.75
N PHE A 975 34.79 9.11 -58.88
CA PHE A 975 36.21 9.28 -59.22
C PHE A 975 36.97 7.94 -59.31
N ILE A 976 36.59 6.96 -58.50
CA ILE A 976 37.20 5.62 -58.50
C ILE A 976 36.74 4.81 -59.73
N ALA A 977 35.48 4.98 -60.15
CA ALA A 977 34.93 4.34 -61.35
C ALA A 977 35.63 4.78 -62.65
N VAL A 978 36.02 6.06 -62.77
CA VAL A 978 36.77 6.57 -63.94
C VAL A 978 38.17 5.95 -64.01
N GLY A 979 38.82 5.74 -62.86
CA GLY A 979 40.13 5.07 -62.80
C GLY A 979 40.07 3.59 -63.21
N ALA A 980 39.04 2.86 -62.76
CA ALA A 980 38.87 1.44 -63.06
C ALA A 980 38.57 1.15 -64.55
N ILE A 981 37.86 2.06 -65.23
CA ILE A 981 37.56 1.93 -66.67
C ILE A 981 38.83 2.01 -67.52
N VAL A 982 39.79 2.85 -67.16
CA VAL A 982 41.08 2.98 -67.87
C VAL A 982 41.91 1.70 -67.74
N THR A 983 41.91 1.08 -66.56
CA THR A 983 42.64 -0.18 -66.31
C THR A 983 41.98 -1.38 -66.99
N ALA A 984 40.64 -1.43 -67.02
CA ALA A 984 39.89 -2.48 -67.71
C ALA A 984 40.13 -2.49 -69.23
N VAL A 985 40.27 -1.32 -69.87
CA VAL A 985 40.57 -1.20 -71.31
C VAL A 985 41.97 -1.74 -71.66
N ILE A 986 42.94 -1.59 -70.75
CA ILE A 986 44.31 -2.12 -70.92
C ILE A 986 44.35 -3.64 -70.76
N CYS A 987 43.55 -4.20 -69.83
CA CYS A 987 43.45 -5.64 -69.59
C CYS A 987 42.61 -6.38 -70.65
N TYR A 988 41.56 -5.76 -71.19
CA TYR A 988 40.70 -6.35 -72.23
C TYR A 988 41.47 -6.62 -73.53
N LYS A 989 42.46 -5.78 -73.85
CA LYS A 989 43.31 -5.92 -75.04
C LYS A 989 44.29 -7.11 -74.98
N LYS A 990 44.51 -7.69 -73.79
CA LYS A 990 45.44 -8.82 -73.56
C LYS A 990 44.74 -10.14 -73.25
N ALA A 991 43.46 -10.11 -72.86
CA ALA A 991 42.60 -11.28 -72.69
C ALA A 991 41.95 -11.77 -74.00
N SER A 992 41.82 -10.87 -74.98
CA SER A 992 41.32 -11.16 -76.34
C SER A 992 42.14 -12.23 -77.09
N ASP A 993 43.43 -12.37 -76.81
CA ASP A 993 44.32 -13.31 -77.52
C ASP A 993 44.31 -14.74 -76.93
N LEU A 994 43.77 -14.93 -75.71
CA LEU A 994 43.68 -16.24 -75.03
C LEU A 994 42.27 -16.86 -75.07
N GLN A 995 41.25 -16.13 -75.55
CA GLN A 995 39.90 -16.66 -75.78
C GLN A 995 39.73 -17.38 -77.13
N LYS A 996 40.64 -17.18 -78.09
CA LYS A 996 40.61 -17.88 -79.39
C LYS A 996 41.04 -19.36 -79.32
N GLU A 997 41.71 -19.79 -78.25
CA GLU A 997 42.22 -21.15 -78.12
C GLU A 997 41.31 -22.08 -77.28
N LYS A 998 40.43 -21.51 -76.44
CA LYS A 998 39.45 -22.25 -75.63
C LYS A 998 38.11 -22.49 -76.34
N GLN A 999 37.78 -21.71 -77.37
CA GLN A 999 36.56 -21.88 -78.18
C GLN A 999 36.66 -22.97 -79.25
N ASN A 1000 37.86 -23.42 -79.63
CA ASN A 1000 38.00 -24.51 -80.60
C ASN A 1000 37.79 -25.90 -79.95
N THR A 1001 38.28 -26.10 -78.73
CA THR A 1001 38.28 -27.41 -78.05
C THR A 1001 36.90 -27.82 -77.50
N ASP A 1002 36.07 -26.86 -77.08
CA ASP A 1002 34.69 -27.14 -76.63
C ASP A 1002 33.70 -27.28 -77.82
N SER A 1003 34.05 -26.80 -79.02
CA SER A 1003 33.21 -26.93 -80.23
C SER A 1003 33.34 -28.28 -80.95
N GLU A 1004 34.47 -28.98 -80.78
CA GLU A 1004 34.69 -30.32 -81.33
C GLU A 1004 33.98 -31.41 -80.51
N LEU A 1005 33.97 -31.28 -79.17
CA LEU A 1005 33.32 -32.24 -78.27
C LEU A 1005 31.77 -32.18 -78.32
N GLN A 1006 31.21 -31.04 -78.74
CA GLN A 1006 29.76 -30.85 -78.90
C GLN A 1006 29.27 -31.35 -80.28
N LYS A 1007 30.11 -31.27 -81.32
CA LYS A 1007 29.80 -31.80 -82.67
C LYS A 1007 29.82 -33.33 -82.73
N GLU A 1008 30.72 -33.99 -82.00
CA GLU A 1008 30.73 -35.47 -81.91
C GLU A 1008 29.52 -36.04 -81.16
N LYS A 1009 29.05 -35.36 -80.11
CA LYS A 1009 27.84 -35.78 -79.36
C LYS A 1009 26.54 -35.63 -80.15
N GLN A 1010 26.47 -34.66 -81.07
CA GLN A 1010 25.30 -34.43 -81.92
C GLN A 1010 25.25 -35.36 -83.14
N GLN A 1011 26.40 -35.74 -83.71
CA GLN A 1011 26.46 -36.72 -84.81
C GLN A 1011 26.18 -38.17 -84.35
N ALA A 1012 26.54 -38.53 -83.11
CA ALA A 1012 26.22 -39.85 -82.55
C ALA A 1012 24.72 -40.03 -82.22
N ALA A 1013 24.02 -38.96 -81.83
CA ALA A 1013 22.58 -39.00 -81.54
C ALA A 1013 21.71 -39.09 -82.82
N LEU A 1014 22.14 -38.45 -83.92
CA LEU A 1014 21.42 -38.45 -85.19
C LEU A 1014 21.56 -39.77 -85.97
N ALA A 1015 22.66 -40.50 -85.79
CA ALA A 1015 22.87 -41.83 -86.35
C ALA A 1015 21.99 -42.90 -85.67
N LEU A 1016 21.79 -42.81 -84.35
CA LEU A 1016 20.95 -43.72 -83.57
C LEU A 1016 19.45 -43.52 -83.83
N GLN A 1017 19.04 -42.30 -84.19
CA GLN A 1017 17.64 -41.96 -84.53
C GLN A 1017 17.26 -42.46 -85.93
N LYS A 1018 18.18 -42.37 -86.91
CA LYS A 1018 17.95 -42.87 -88.27
C LYS A 1018 17.91 -44.40 -88.37
N GLU A 1019 18.66 -45.12 -87.53
CA GLU A 1019 18.54 -46.59 -87.45
C GLU A 1019 17.23 -47.06 -86.80
N ARG A 1020 16.70 -46.31 -85.82
CA ARG A 1020 15.38 -46.61 -85.21
C ARG A 1020 14.22 -46.35 -86.18
N GLU A 1021 14.26 -45.24 -86.93
CA GLU A 1021 13.24 -44.94 -87.94
C GLU A 1021 13.27 -45.93 -89.12
N TYR A 1022 14.46 -46.40 -89.54
CA TYR A 1022 14.57 -47.43 -90.59
C TYR A 1022 14.05 -48.80 -90.13
N ALA A 1023 14.25 -49.16 -88.85
CA ALA A 1023 13.73 -50.40 -88.27
C ALA A 1023 12.19 -50.39 -88.08
N GLU A 1024 11.59 -49.23 -87.80
CA GLU A 1024 10.12 -49.06 -87.75
C GLU A 1024 9.47 -49.06 -89.14
N LEU A 1025 10.13 -48.46 -90.15
CA LEU A 1025 9.71 -48.50 -91.55
C LEU A 1025 9.72 -49.91 -92.15
N GLN A 1026 10.58 -50.80 -91.65
CA GLN A 1026 10.59 -52.21 -92.04
C GLN A 1026 9.51 -53.03 -91.32
N ARG A 1027 9.04 -52.63 -90.13
CA ARG A 1027 7.91 -53.29 -89.44
C ARG A 1027 6.55 -52.90 -90.02
N GLN A 1028 6.32 -51.61 -90.27
CA GLN A 1028 5.03 -51.14 -90.82
C GLN A 1028 4.78 -51.60 -92.26
N ARG A 1029 5.82 -51.69 -93.11
CA ARG A 1029 5.65 -52.19 -94.48
C ARG A 1029 5.34 -53.70 -94.55
N VAL A 1030 5.72 -54.46 -93.52
CA VAL A 1030 5.36 -55.89 -93.37
C VAL A 1030 3.95 -56.06 -92.80
N GLU A 1031 3.45 -55.12 -91.99
CA GLU A 1031 2.06 -55.14 -91.47
C GLU A 1031 1.01 -54.63 -92.48
N ASP A 1032 1.29 -53.60 -93.28
CA ASP A 1032 0.27 -52.94 -94.13
C ASP A 1032 -0.09 -53.70 -95.42
N GLU A 1033 0.83 -54.42 -96.06
CA GLU A 1033 0.48 -55.24 -97.24
C GLU A 1033 -0.04 -56.65 -96.88
N PHE A 1034 0.24 -57.13 -95.66
CA PHE A 1034 -0.48 -58.27 -95.08
C PHE A 1034 -1.99 -57.95 -94.89
N ILE A 1035 -2.36 -56.66 -94.85
CA ILE A 1035 -3.74 -56.18 -94.62
C ILE A 1035 -4.56 -55.98 -95.93
N LYS A 1036 -3.99 -55.66 -97.09
CA LYS A 1036 -4.80 -55.39 -98.32
C LYS A 1036 -4.72 -56.41 -99.47
N LYS A 1037 -3.83 -57.41 -99.41
CA LYS A 1037 -4.02 -58.67 -100.16
C LYS A 1037 -5.23 -59.49 -99.65
N LYS A 1038 -5.80 -59.13 -98.50
CA LYS A 1038 -7.10 -59.61 -98.07
C LYS A 1038 -8.19 -58.65 -98.51
N LYS A 1039 -8.95 -59.15 -99.48
CA LYS A 1039 -10.40 -59.00 -99.55
C LYS A 1039 -10.87 -57.61 -100.03
N PHE A 1040 -11.35 -57.45 -101.25
CA PHE A 1040 -12.08 -58.46 -102.06
C PHE A 1040 -13.11 -59.20 -101.20
N ALA A 1041 -14.09 -58.43 -100.75
CA ALA A 1041 -15.47 -58.80 -100.44
C ALA A 1041 -16.31 -57.52 -100.57
#